data_AF-A0A6G2XN90-F1
#
_entry.id   AF-A0A6G2XN90-F1
#
_cell.length_a   1.000
_cell.length_b   1.000
_cell.length_c   1.000
_cell.angle_alpha   90.00
_cell.angle_beta   90.00
_cell.angle_gamma   90.00
#
_symmetry.space_group_name_H-M   'P 1'
#
loop_
_entity.id
_entity.type
_entity.pdbx_description
1 polymer ?
#
loop_
_entity_poly.entity_id
_entity_poly.type
_entity_poly.pdbx_seq_one_letter_code
_entity_poly.pdbx_strand_id
1 'polypeptide(L)'
;MSASRTPVVEHGTLTLGRLLGQGGQGSVHQVLNKKINTSVNGGWDVVYKEYAPAVLPSLDASALAAQVALTASLSTAEGQWLCEKTAWPAAVVERAGQPCGLLMRLVPDRFQFAYRPLGGASRGDRRLANLEFLLNDDAYVAGVGLHVSERDRVLLLADLAATLTRLHRIGIAVGDLSPKNLLFTTAARPECFLVDCDAMRLRGASALPQAETPDWQIPAGEEKATPSSDSYKLALLAVRLFARDQTATDPAALAALDPTLGDLARAGLSADPARRPAPAAWAERLTVVAATASAKAARRPASAKPAPKPPAPPSPGGPGSARPPGTPAAARPPGGPGSARVPGGTGPGGSGAAGVPALRKSAGRTVAVVAALIAVAVLFGLRSSGDDGSSTARSTTSSGQSSTGGAWTGGTSADDSGGGLGTSDDTDDTDDDTGDGTSAGGGDDTTAGAAADSDADEDATESPSPTPDPVGDAEVGSCFDDEGTRTRPDLVSTSCSPGAFKVVDIRHGTTDLDSCDGVDDSDESVSSHRHDLVLCLSYLNPGGDAYHAGQGDCVYGPNGSGTWYTEPCETGNFKVLAVYQGRNKSKCDGWPHYNLLKPFNGPSGAGLDRILCLSMNYPDAMGYAQVRQCLLKSGSGSDATFTNTGSCASSNVVVSGRTGRYEAASFCGNDGWTTWRSREYPELAYTVCYRWR
;
A
#
# COMPACT_ATOMS: atom_id res chain seq x y z
N MET A 1 -14.70 -40.34 19.33
CA MET A 1 -14.04 -39.06 19.70
C MET A 1 -14.98 -37.96 19.25
N SER A 2 -15.33 -37.01 20.12
CA SER A 2 -16.15 -35.86 19.70
C SER A 2 -15.33 -34.96 18.78
N ALA A 3 -15.90 -34.54 17.65
CA ALA A 3 -15.28 -33.50 16.84
C ALA A 3 -15.16 -32.22 17.69
N SER A 4 -13.96 -31.65 17.79
CA SER A 4 -13.75 -30.37 18.45
C SER A 4 -14.45 -29.29 17.62
N ARG A 5 -15.63 -28.84 18.09
CA ARG A 5 -16.38 -27.74 17.46
C ARG A 5 -15.45 -26.54 17.29
N THR A 6 -15.36 -26.03 16.06
CA THR A 6 -14.50 -24.87 15.74
C THR A 6 -14.78 -23.72 16.72
N PRO A 7 -13.76 -23.14 17.35
CA PRO A 7 -13.92 -21.92 18.14
C PRO A 7 -14.57 -20.80 17.32
N VAL A 8 -15.75 -20.38 17.77
CA VAL A 8 -16.54 -19.26 17.24
C VAL A 8 -16.75 -18.25 18.38
N VAL A 9 -16.68 -16.96 18.08
CA VAL A 9 -16.92 -15.87 19.02
C VAL A 9 -17.88 -14.86 18.39
N GLU A 10 -19.04 -14.63 19.00
CA GLU A 10 -19.95 -13.57 18.55
C GLU A 10 -19.31 -12.19 18.79
N HIS A 11 -19.31 -11.35 17.75
CA HIS A 11 -18.67 -10.04 17.67
C HIS A 11 -19.07 -9.13 18.84
N GLY A 12 -20.35 -9.10 19.20
CA GLY A 12 -20.88 -8.30 20.32
C GLY A 12 -20.31 -8.69 21.70
N THR A 13 -19.53 -9.76 21.81
CA THR A 13 -18.83 -10.16 23.04
C THR A 13 -17.36 -9.71 23.09
N LEU A 14 -16.86 -9.00 22.08
CA LEU A 14 -15.51 -8.45 22.02
C LEU A 14 -15.47 -7.04 22.60
N THR A 15 -14.58 -6.81 23.57
CA THR A 15 -14.20 -5.45 23.97
C THR A 15 -13.02 -5.03 23.12
N LEU A 16 -13.29 -4.27 22.06
CA LEU A 16 -12.25 -3.75 21.17
C LEU A 16 -11.52 -2.57 21.84
N GLY A 17 -10.22 -2.47 21.55
CA GLY A 17 -9.35 -1.37 21.95
C GLY A 17 -8.99 -0.51 20.74
N ARG A 18 -7.72 -0.10 20.64
CA ARG A 18 -7.22 0.67 19.50
C ARG A 18 -7.21 -0.16 18.21
N LEU A 19 -7.44 0.51 17.07
CA LEU A 19 -7.03 0.04 15.76
C LEU A 19 -5.49 -0.12 15.72
N LEU A 20 -5.01 -1.19 15.10
CA LEU A 20 -3.58 -1.56 15.00
C LEU A 20 -3.06 -1.51 13.56
N GLY A 21 -3.95 -1.60 12.57
CA GLY A 21 -3.63 -1.53 11.15
C GLY A 21 -4.88 -1.75 10.29
N GLN A 22 -4.83 -1.31 9.03
CA GLN A 22 -5.92 -1.34 8.05
C GLN A 22 -5.33 -1.58 6.66
N GLY A 23 -6.08 -2.22 5.76
CA GLY A 23 -5.69 -2.47 4.38
C GLY A 23 -6.82 -3.15 3.58
N GLY A 24 -6.60 -3.43 2.29
CA GLY A 24 -7.67 -3.83 1.35
C GLY A 24 -8.44 -5.12 1.66
N GLN A 25 -8.04 -5.92 2.66
CA GLN A 25 -8.83 -7.06 3.16
C GLN A 25 -9.63 -6.75 4.43
N GLY A 26 -9.35 -5.66 5.15
CA GLY A 26 -9.96 -5.41 6.46
C GLY A 26 -9.12 -4.57 7.44
N SER A 27 -9.59 -4.54 8.69
CA SER A 27 -8.99 -3.80 9.80
C SER A 27 -8.60 -4.74 10.95
N VAL A 28 -7.56 -4.38 11.71
CA VAL A 28 -7.02 -5.20 12.82
C VAL A 28 -7.13 -4.42 14.13
N HIS A 29 -7.97 -4.89 15.04
CA HIS A 29 -8.26 -4.25 16.33
C HIS A 29 -7.61 -4.99 17.50
N GLN A 30 -7.15 -4.25 18.50
CA GLN A 30 -6.78 -4.84 19.79
C GLN A 30 -8.02 -5.41 20.48
N VAL A 31 -7.94 -6.58 21.10
CA VAL A 31 -9.01 -7.12 21.97
C VAL A 31 -8.57 -7.07 23.42
N LEU A 32 -9.43 -6.58 24.31
CA LEU A 32 -9.12 -6.31 25.71
C LEU A 32 -9.67 -7.37 26.68
N ASN A 33 -10.66 -8.17 26.26
CA ASN A 33 -11.40 -9.10 27.12
C ASN A 33 -11.30 -10.59 26.74
N LYS A 34 -10.41 -10.96 25.79
CA LYS A 34 -10.18 -12.36 25.36
C LYS A 34 -8.69 -12.69 25.37
N LYS A 35 -8.35 -13.96 25.57
CA LYS A 35 -7.01 -14.56 25.41
C LYS A 35 -7.14 -15.95 24.79
N ILE A 36 -6.11 -16.42 24.10
CA ILE A 36 -6.02 -17.78 23.52
C ILE A 36 -4.94 -18.60 24.20
N ASN A 37 -5.00 -19.93 24.06
CA ASN A 37 -4.05 -20.87 24.66
C ASN A 37 -3.84 -20.66 26.18
N THR A 38 -4.94 -20.49 26.93
CA THR A 38 -4.95 -20.10 28.34
C THR A 38 -4.25 -21.09 29.28
N SER A 39 -4.08 -22.33 28.86
CA SER A 39 -3.26 -23.35 29.54
C SER A 39 -1.75 -23.03 29.57
N VAL A 40 -1.27 -22.14 28.70
CA VAL A 40 0.13 -21.71 28.65
C VAL A 40 0.28 -20.31 29.23
N ASN A 41 0.88 -20.22 30.42
CA ASN A 41 1.24 -18.97 31.11
C ASN A 41 0.09 -17.96 31.27
N GLY A 42 -1.16 -18.43 31.44
CA GLY A 42 -2.35 -17.58 31.57
C GLY A 42 -2.94 -17.07 30.24
N GLY A 43 -2.37 -17.49 29.10
CA GLY A 43 -2.89 -17.20 27.77
C GLY A 43 -2.30 -15.97 27.09
N TRP A 44 -2.22 -16.06 25.76
CA TRP A 44 -1.72 -15.01 24.90
C TRP A 44 -2.84 -14.03 24.53
N ASP A 45 -2.49 -12.75 24.48
CA ASP A 45 -3.36 -11.69 23.98
C ASP A 45 -3.67 -11.87 22.49
N VAL A 46 -4.83 -11.36 22.07
CA VAL A 46 -5.33 -11.49 20.70
C VAL A 46 -5.70 -10.16 20.07
N VAL A 47 -5.74 -10.18 18.76
CA VAL A 47 -6.30 -9.14 17.91
C VAL A 47 -7.45 -9.73 17.10
N TYR A 48 -8.38 -8.88 16.71
CA TYR A 48 -9.49 -9.20 15.84
C TYR A 48 -9.18 -8.63 14.45
N LYS A 49 -9.06 -9.48 13.42
CA LYS A 49 -9.08 -9.05 12.01
C LYS A 49 -10.53 -9.06 11.56
N GLU A 50 -11.12 -7.89 11.40
CA GLU A 50 -12.41 -7.70 10.75
C GLU A 50 -12.21 -7.66 9.24
N TYR A 51 -12.98 -8.45 8.50
CA TYR A 51 -12.95 -8.42 7.04
C TYR A 51 -13.71 -7.21 6.48
N ALA A 52 -13.14 -6.57 5.47
CA ALA A 52 -13.82 -5.49 4.75
C ALA A 52 -15.11 -6.00 4.08
N PRO A 53 -16.21 -5.23 4.04
CA PRO A 53 -17.46 -5.65 3.42
C PRO A 53 -17.31 -6.16 1.98
N ALA A 54 -16.37 -5.61 1.22
CA ALA A 54 -16.08 -6.01 -0.16
C ALA A 54 -15.48 -7.43 -0.30
N VAL A 55 -14.82 -7.99 0.74
CA VAL A 55 -14.24 -9.35 0.67
C VAL A 55 -15.14 -10.44 1.25
N LEU A 56 -16.15 -10.08 2.06
CA LEU A 56 -17.10 -11.04 2.65
C LEU A 56 -17.82 -11.92 1.60
N PRO A 57 -18.26 -11.42 0.43
CA PRO A 57 -18.87 -12.26 -0.62
C PRO A 57 -17.92 -13.31 -1.23
N SER A 58 -16.61 -13.18 -1.00
CA SER A 58 -15.57 -14.12 -1.46
C SER A 58 -15.00 -15.00 -0.35
N LEU A 59 -15.56 -14.95 0.87
CA LEU A 59 -15.06 -15.66 2.04
C LEU A 59 -15.56 -17.11 2.09
N ASP A 60 -14.66 -18.08 1.90
CA ASP A 60 -14.95 -19.48 2.22
C ASP A 60 -14.89 -19.68 3.75
N ALA A 61 -16.06 -19.55 4.37
CA ALA A 61 -16.29 -19.82 5.79
C ALA A 61 -15.85 -21.23 6.23
N SER A 62 -15.94 -22.24 5.34
CA SER A 62 -15.53 -23.61 5.65
C SER A 62 -14.01 -23.74 5.65
N ALA A 63 -13.31 -23.11 4.71
CA ALA A 63 -11.86 -23.04 4.70
C ALA A 63 -11.33 -22.25 5.92
N LEU A 64 -11.93 -21.12 6.27
CA LEU A 64 -11.56 -20.36 7.48
C LEU A 64 -11.77 -21.20 8.76
N ALA A 65 -12.93 -21.86 8.88
CA ALA A 65 -13.21 -22.75 10.00
C ALA A 65 -12.22 -23.92 10.10
N ALA A 66 -11.78 -24.47 8.95
CA ALA A 66 -10.76 -25.51 8.89
C ALA A 66 -9.37 -25.01 9.31
N GLN A 67 -9.00 -23.77 8.97
CA GLN A 67 -7.76 -23.15 9.46
C GLN A 67 -7.77 -22.99 10.98
N VAL A 68 -8.85 -22.45 11.55
CA VAL A 68 -9.03 -22.30 13.00
C VAL A 68 -8.96 -23.67 13.71
N ALA A 69 -9.67 -24.67 13.18
CA ALA A 69 -9.71 -26.02 13.74
C ALA A 69 -8.37 -26.79 13.63
N LEU A 70 -7.44 -26.37 12.75
CA LEU A 70 -6.15 -27.04 12.54
C LEU A 70 -5.39 -27.25 13.85
N THR A 71 -5.35 -26.24 14.71
CA THR A 71 -4.59 -26.27 15.98
C THR A 71 -5.01 -27.41 16.91
N ALA A 72 -6.29 -27.79 16.91
CA ALA A 72 -6.81 -28.92 17.69
C ALA A 72 -6.54 -30.29 17.05
N SER A 73 -6.19 -30.33 15.75
CA SER A 73 -5.80 -31.56 15.02
C SER A 73 -4.29 -31.85 15.07
N LEU A 74 -3.48 -30.89 15.52
CA LEU A 74 -2.03 -31.01 15.63
C LEU A 74 -1.62 -31.60 17.00
N SER A 75 -0.40 -32.15 17.08
CA SER A 75 0.21 -32.45 18.37
C SER A 75 0.41 -31.15 19.18
N THR A 76 0.39 -31.22 20.51
CA THR A 76 0.52 -30.03 21.37
C THR A 76 1.78 -29.21 21.07
N ALA A 77 2.90 -29.88 20.75
CA ALA A 77 4.17 -29.26 20.37
C ALA A 77 4.21 -28.71 18.92
N GLU A 78 3.23 -29.05 18.08
CA GLU A 78 3.02 -28.45 16.76
C GLU A 78 2.02 -27.29 16.81
N GLY A 79 0.91 -27.42 17.54
CA GLY A 79 -0.03 -26.32 17.79
C GLY A 79 0.63 -25.15 18.53
N GLN A 80 1.40 -25.44 19.59
CA GLN A 80 2.18 -24.41 20.29
C GLN A 80 3.19 -23.73 19.36
N TRP A 81 3.99 -24.51 18.62
CA TRP A 81 5.00 -23.96 17.72
C TRP A 81 4.40 -23.09 16.62
N LEU A 82 3.29 -23.53 16.01
CA LEU A 82 2.60 -22.80 14.95
C LEU A 82 2.25 -21.39 15.44
N CYS A 83 1.51 -21.31 16.54
CA CYS A 83 1.12 -20.04 17.15
C CYS A 83 2.28 -19.26 17.81
N GLU A 84 3.47 -19.85 18.01
CA GLU A 84 4.69 -19.15 18.42
C GLU A 84 5.47 -18.54 17.24
N LYS A 85 5.25 -19.05 16.02
CA LYS A 85 5.86 -18.59 14.77
C LYS A 85 4.91 -17.80 13.85
N THR A 86 3.61 -17.86 14.07
CA THR A 86 2.62 -17.21 13.18
C THR A 86 1.47 -16.60 13.96
N ALA A 87 0.82 -15.59 13.38
CA ALA A 87 -0.47 -15.07 13.82
C ALA A 87 -1.63 -15.99 13.35
N TRP A 88 -1.54 -17.29 13.65
CA TRP A 88 -2.51 -18.27 13.16
C TRP A 88 -3.95 -17.96 13.63
N PRO A 89 -4.98 -18.20 12.79
CA PRO A 89 -6.38 -18.10 13.19
C PRO A 89 -6.72 -18.98 14.40
N ALA A 90 -7.33 -18.40 15.42
CA ALA A 90 -7.61 -19.04 16.70
C ALA A 90 -9.10 -19.10 17.06
N ALA A 91 -9.93 -18.23 16.48
CA ALA A 91 -11.39 -18.37 16.44
C ALA A 91 -11.96 -17.66 15.21
N VAL A 92 -13.06 -18.15 14.66
CA VAL A 92 -13.91 -17.37 13.74
C VAL A 92 -14.67 -16.33 14.56
N VAL A 93 -14.80 -15.11 14.05
CA VAL A 93 -15.70 -14.10 14.63
C VAL A 93 -16.92 -13.98 13.74
N GLU A 94 -18.09 -14.12 14.35
CA GLU A 94 -19.39 -14.06 13.68
C GLU A 94 -20.19 -12.84 14.17
N ARG A 95 -21.02 -12.28 13.30
CA ARG A 95 -21.98 -11.23 13.60
C ARG A 95 -23.35 -11.72 13.14
N ALA A 96 -24.28 -11.94 14.08
CA ALA A 96 -25.56 -12.59 13.83
C ALA A 96 -25.43 -13.97 13.13
N GLY A 97 -24.41 -14.75 13.50
CA GLY A 97 -24.15 -16.07 12.92
C GLY A 97 -23.60 -16.07 11.48
N GLN A 98 -23.11 -14.93 10.98
CA GLN A 98 -22.35 -14.83 9.72
C GLN A 98 -20.89 -14.46 10.01
N PRO A 99 -19.88 -15.18 9.48
CA PRO A 99 -18.47 -14.84 9.68
C PRO A 99 -18.13 -13.43 9.18
N CYS A 100 -17.64 -12.58 10.07
CA CYS A 100 -17.20 -11.21 9.76
C CYS A 100 -15.70 -11.00 10.00
N GLY A 101 -14.98 -12.00 10.52
CA GLY A 101 -13.55 -11.91 10.78
C GLY A 101 -12.99 -13.09 11.57
N LEU A 102 -11.85 -12.88 12.21
CA LEU A 102 -11.18 -13.87 13.06
C LEU A 102 -10.45 -13.25 14.26
N LEU A 103 -10.29 -14.05 15.33
CA LEU A 103 -9.29 -13.79 16.36
C LEU A 103 -7.98 -14.48 16.00
N MET A 104 -6.87 -13.76 16.13
CA MET A 104 -5.51 -14.27 15.96
C MET A 104 -4.58 -13.73 17.06
N ARG A 105 -3.41 -14.35 17.23
CA ARG A 105 -2.44 -13.95 18.26
C ARG A 105 -1.96 -12.50 18.06
N LEU A 106 -1.97 -11.68 19.11
CA LEU A 106 -1.29 -10.39 19.10
C LEU A 106 0.23 -10.59 18.92
N VAL A 107 0.81 -9.84 17.97
CA VAL A 107 2.26 -9.89 17.69
C VAL A 107 3.06 -9.62 18.96
N PRO A 108 3.92 -10.55 19.43
CA PRO A 108 4.71 -10.37 20.64
C PRO A 108 5.69 -9.18 20.55
N ASP A 109 5.83 -8.41 21.64
CA ASP A 109 6.66 -7.19 21.70
C ASP A 109 8.14 -7.34 21.28
N ARG A 110 8.67 -8.56 21.26
CA ARG A 110 10.02 -8.86 20.73
C ARG A 110 10.16 -8.59 19.24
N PHE A 111 9.06 -8.59 18.48
CA PHE A 111 8.98 -8.24 17.05
C PHE A 111 8.67 -6.76 16.80
N GLN A 112 8.85 -5.91 17.81
CA GLN A 112 8.77 -4.45 17.68
C GLN A 112 10.12 -3.81 18.04
N PHE A 113 10.44 -2.70 17.38
CA PHE A 113 11.60 -1.86 17.68
C PHE A 113 11.20 -0.41 17.97
N ALA A 114 12.11 0.36 18.57
CA ALA A 114 11.92 1.80 18.77
C ALA A 114 12.36 2.53 17.48
N TYR A 115 11.38 2.86 16.63
CA TYR A 115 11.62 3.46 15.33
C TYR A 115 12.16 4.89 15.45
N ARG A 116 13.08 5.26 14.55
CA ARG A 116 13.67 6.60 14.47
C ARG A 116 13.38 7.21 13.11
N PRO A 117 12.49 8.22 13.01
CA PRO A 117 12.25 8.93 11.76
C PRO A 117 13.53 9.58 11.22
N LEU A 118 13.87 9.31 9.96
CA LEU A 118 15.02 9.91 9.31
C LEU A 118 14.80 11.43 9.16
N GLY A 119 15.53 12.23 9.96
CA GLY A 119 15.48 13.69 9.94
C GLY A 119 14.63 14.35 11.04
N GLY A 120 14.03 13.60 11.97
CA GLY A 120 13.19 14.14 13.05
C GLY A 120 13.68 13.80 14.46
N ALA A 121 13.41 14.68 15.43
CA ALA A 121 13.80 14.54 16.84
C ALA A 121 12.64 14.06 17.75
N SER A 122 11.74 13.22 17.23
CA SER A 122 10.66 12.61 18.03
C SER A 122 11.20 11.49 18.94
N ARG A 123 10.50 11.25 20.06
CA ARG A 123 10.68 10.00 20.82
C ARG A 123 10.28 8.83 19.92
N GLY A 124 11.02 7.72 19.98
CA GLY A 124 10.87 6.63 19.03
C GLY A 124 9.66 5.75 19.34
N ASP A 125 8.61 5.86 18.52
CA ASP A 125 7.42 5.02 18.59
C ASP A 125 7.78 3.54 18.42
N ARG A 126 6.99 2.67 19.07
CA ARG A 126 7.11 1.22 18.90
C ARG A 126 6.45 0.82 17.59
N ARG A 127 7.25 0.36 16.63
CA ARG A 127 6.76 -0.18 15.34
C ARG A 127 7.11 -1.66 15.22
N LEU A 128 6.29 -2.39 14.47
CA LEU A 128 6.60 -3.75 14.03
C LEU A 128 7.91 -3.76 13.22
N ALA A 129 8.73 -4.78 13.43
CA ALA A 129 9.97 -4.99 12.70
C ALA A 129 9.72 -5.83 11.45
N ASN A 130 9.04 -5.24 10.45
CA ASN A 130 8.81 -5.86 9.15
C ASN A 130 10.15 -6.08 8.41
N LEU A 131 10.29 -7.19 7.71
CA LEU A 131 11.54 -7.58 7.04
C LEU A 131 11.89 -6.62 5.88
N GLU A 132 10.91 -5.85 5.39
CA GLU A 132 11.10 -4.79 4.37
C GLU A 132 12.11 -3.71 4.79
N PHE A 133 12.28 -3.46 6.11
CA PHE A 133 13.31 -2.55 6.60
C PHE A 133 14.72 -3.05 6.28
N LEU A 134 14.93 -4.37 6.20
CA LEU A 134 16.23 -4.99 5.94
C LEU A 134 16.57 -5.07 4.45
N LEU A 135 15.60 -4.85 3.55
CA LEU A 135 15.81 -4.79 2.10
C LEU A 135 16.31 -3.41 1.63
N ASN A 136 16.99 -2.68 2.54
CA ASN A 136 17.65 -1.40 2.30
C ASN A 136 19.08 -1.47 2.87
N ASP A 137 19.91 -0.48 2.54
CA ASP A 137 21.29 -0.42 2.99
C ASP A 137 21.45 -0.31 4.52
N ASP A 138 22.63 -0.69 5.04
CA ASP A 138 22.89 -0.72 6.47
C ASP A 138 22.88 0.66 7.16
N ALA A 139 23.07 1.76 6.41
CA ALA A 139 22.97 3.12 6.94
C ALA A 139 21.51 3.56 7.10
N TYR A 140 20.60 3.15 6.20
CA TYR A 140 19.16 3.23 6.42
C TYR A 140 18.75 2.40 7.65
N VAL A 141 19.13 1.12 7.70
CA VAL A 141 18.79 0.19 8.81
C VAL A 141 19.26 0.74 10.16
N ALA A 142 20.52 1.17 10.25
CA ALA A 142 21.06 1.80 11.46
C ALA A 142 20.47 3.19 11.75
N GLY A 143 20.00 3.91 10.72
CA GLY A 143 19.31 5.19 10.81
C GLY A 143 17.94 5.06 11.48
N VAL A 144 17.11 4.11 11.03
CA VAL A 144 15.77 3.85 11.61
C VAL A 144 15.82 3.23 13.01
N GLY A 145 17.00 2.82 13.49
CA GLY A 145 17.23 2.32 14.85
C GLY A 145 17.40 0.81 14.96
N LEU A 146 17.51 0.09 13.84
CA LEU A 146 17.76 -1.36 13.80
C LEU A 146 19.27 -1.65 13.81
N HIS A 147 19.65 -2.75 14.46
CA HIS A 147 21.03 -3.23 14.52
C HIS A 147 21.05 -4.72 14.15
N VAL A 148 21.53 -4.99 12.93
CA VAL A 148 21.52 -6.31 12.29
C VAL A 148 22.89 -6.54 11.66
N SER A 149 23.49 -7.69 11.92
CA SER A 149 24.74 -8.15 11.31
C SER A 149 24.46 -9.04 10.09
N GLU A 150 25.50 -9.36 9.32
CA GLU A 150 25.42 -10.35 8.25
C GLU A 150 24.99 -11.72 8.80
N ARG A 151 25.53 -12.13 9.95
CA ARG A 151 25.14 -13.36 10.64
C ARG A 151 23.68 -13.38 11.04
N ASP A 152 23.12 -12.24 11.46
CA ASP A 152 21.69 -12.12 11.76
C ASP A 152 20.85 -12.30 10.49
N ARG A 153 21.23 -11.68 9.36
CA ARG A 153 20.54 -11.88 8.07
C ARG A 153 20.53 -13.36 7.65
N VAL A 154 21.64 -14.09 7.85
CA VAL A 154 21.71 -15.54 7.58
C VAL A 154 20.80 -16.34 8.51
N LEU A 155 20.82 -16.05 9.81
CA LEU A 155 20.02 -16.77 10.81
C LEU A 155 18.51 -16.50 10.69
N LEU A 156 18.11 -15.28 10.32
CA LEU A 156 16.71 -14.94 10.00
C LEU A 156 16.20 -15.75 8.80
N LEU A 157 17.00 -15.82 7.73
CA LEU A 157 16.64 -16.60 6.54
C LEU A 157 16.62 -18.11 6.86
N ALA A 158 17.50 -18.60 7.73
CA ALA A 158 17.50 -20.00 8.19
C ALA A 158 16.25 -20.35 9.01
N ASP A 159 15.87 -19.50 9.96
CA ASP A 159 14.67 -19.67 10.80
C ASP A 159 13.38 -19.59 9.96
N LEU A 160 13.32 -18.72 8.94
CA LEU A 160 12.24 -18.70 7.96
C LEU A 160 12.20 -19.95 7.09
N ALA A 161 13.33 -20.38 6.53
CA ALA A 161 13.40 -21.58 5.68
C ALA A 161 13.01 -22.86 6.44
N ALA A 162 13.43 -22.99 7.69
CA ALA A 162 13.00 -24.05 8.59
C ALA A 162 11.50 -23.96 8.95
N THR A 163 10.97 -22.74 9.11
CA THR A 163 9.55 -22.50 9.36
C THR A 163 8.69 -22.90 8.16
N LEU A 164 9.03 -22.46 6.95
CA LEU A 164 8.37 -22.87 5.70
C LEU A 164 8.39 -24.39 5.51
N THR A 165 9.54 -25.04 5.76
CA THR A 165 9.67 -26.51 5.71
C THR A 165 8.63 -27.21 6.60
N ARG A 166 8.38 -26.69 7.81
CA ARG A 166 7.41 -27.27 8.76
C ARG A 166 5.95 -26.88 8.45
N LEU A 167 5.71 -25.70 7.89
CA LEU A 167 4.39 -25.31 7.35
C LEU A 167 3.99 -26.22 6.18
N HIS A 168 4.87 -26.39 5.18
CA HIS A 168 4.66 -27.28 4.04
C HIS A 168 4.37 -28.71 4.48
N ARG A 169 5.09 -29.23 5.49
CA ARG A 169 4.85 -30.56 6.08
C ARG A 169 3.46 -30.72 6.73
N ILE A 170 2.90 -29.65 7.28
CA ILE A 170 1.55 -29.63 7.89
C ILE A 170 0.46 -29.47 6.81
N GLY A 171 0.85 -29.10 5.59
CA GLY A 171 -0.02 -28.82 4.46
C GLY A 171 -0.41 -27.34 4.34
N ILE A 172 0.33 -26.43 4.97
CA ILE A 172 0.15 -24.97 4.83
C ILE A 172 1.13 -24.47 3.77
N ALA A 173 0.66 -23.75 2.76
CA ALA A 173 1.46 -22.91 1.87
C ALA A 173 1.14 -21.43 2.14
N VAL A 174 2.16 -20.57 2.16
CA VAL A 174 2.04 -19.17 2.58
C VAL A 174 1.36 -18.33 1.51
N GLY A 175 1.67 -18.53 0.23
CA GLY A 175 1.11 -17.74 -0.86
C GLY A 175 1.76 -16.37 -0.97
N ASP A 176 1.35 -15.42 -0.12
CA ASP A 176 1.96 -14.09 -0.10
C ASP A 176 3.14 -13.98 0.88
N LEU A 177 4.18 -14.75 0.59
CA LEU A 177 5.48 -14.68 1.27
C LEU A 177 6.21 -13.39 0.85
N SER A 178 5.80 -12.27 1.45
CA SER A 178 6.35 -10.93 1.20
C SER A 178 7.02 -10.36 2.46
N PRO A 179 7.93 -9.36 2.33
CA PRO A 179 8.66 -8.79 3.46
C PRO A 179 7.79 -7.89 4.36
N LYS A 180 6.53 -7.61 3.95
CA LYS A 180 5.49 -6.97 4.77
C LYS A 180 4.84 -7.98 5.71
N ASN A 181 4.55 -9.18 5.21
CA ASN A 181 3.93 -10.28 5.97
C ASN A 181 4.93 -11.05 6.87
N LEU A 182 6.20 -10.66 6.84
CA LEU A 182 7.29 -11.20 7.65
C LEU A 182 7.77 -10.18 8.67
N LEU A 183 7.66 -10.52 9.95
CA LEU A 183 8.29 -9.79 11.05
C LEU A 183 9.55 -10.52 11.50
N PHE A 184 10.53 -9.79 12.04
CA PHE A 184 11.77 -10.36 12.56
C PHE A 184 12.14 -9.82 13.93
N THR A 185 12.99 -10.54 14.65
CA THR A 185 13.73 -10.02 15.79
C THR A 185 15.14 -10.56 15.79
N THR A 186 16.08 -9.81 16.36
CA THR A 186 17.46 -10.28 16.67
C THR A 186 17.69 -10.37 18.19
N ALA A 187 16.67 -10.11 19.01
CA ALA A 187 16.78 -10.11 20.46
C ALA A 187 16.89 -11.56 21.01
N ALA A 188 17.98 -11.84 21.72
CA ALA A 188 18.40 -13.15 22.25
C ALA A 188 18.70 -14.22 21.18
N ARG A 189 17.86 -14.37 20.15
CA ARG A 189 18.09 -15.18 18.95
C ARG A 189 17.47 -14.48 17.73
N PRO A 190 18.11 -14.53 16.55
CA PRO A 190 17.42 -14.18 15.32
C PRO A 190 16.26 -15.15 15.07
N GLU A 191 15.07 -14.61 14.84
CA GLU A 191 13.93 -15.38 14.36
C GLU A 191 12.89 -14.53 13.61
N CYS A 192 12.09 -15.21 12.78
CA CYS A 192 10.97 -14.64 12.04
C CYS A 192 9.62 -15.02 12.66
N PHE A 193 8.60 -14.20 12.38
CA PHE A 193 7.20 -14.44 12.74
C PHE A 193 6.30 -13.99 11.57
N LEU A 194 5.38 -14.85 11.12
CA LEU A 194 4.50 -14.59 9.98
C LEU A 194 3.20 -13.95 10.47
N VAL A 195 2.71 -12.95 9.74
CA VAL A 195 1.36 -12.38 9.90
C VAL A 195 0.48 -12.74 8.70
N ASP A 196 -0.73 -12.17 8.63
CA ASP A 196 -1.72 -12.38 7.54
C ASP A 196 -2.02 -13.87 7.24
N CYS A 197 -2.10 -14.66 8.31
CA CYS A 197 -2.10 -16.12 8.21
C CYS A 197 -3.42 -16.73 7.71
N ASP A 198 -4.50 -15.95 7.69
CA ASP A 198 -5.80 -16.34 7.15
C ASP A 198 -5.83 -16.37 5.60
N ALA A 199 -4.96 -15.59 4.95
CA ALA A 199 -4.76 -15.62 3.51
C ALA A 199 -4.01 -16.87 3.03
N MET A 200 -3.32 -17.59 3.93
CA MET A 200 -2.56 -18.80 3.62
C MET A 200 -3.47 -19.94 3.16
N ARG A 201 -2.92 -20.84 2.34
CA ARG A 201 -3.66 -22.01 1.83
C ARG A 201 -3.39 -23.24 2.68
N LEU A 202 -4.44 -23.86 3.20
CA LEU A 202 -4.39 -25.10 3.98
C LEU A 202 -4.92 -26.28 3.15
N ARG A 203 -4.03 -27.21 2.80
CA ARG A 203 -4.34 -28.50 2.14
C ARG A 203 -5.13 -28.34 0.82
N GLY A 204 -4.87 -27.25 0.10
CA GLY A 204 -5.56 -26.87 -1.14
C GLY A 204 -6.62 -25.78 -0.95
N ALA A 205 -7.22 -25.65 0.23
CA ALA A 205 -8.28 -24.68 0.51
C ALA A 205 -7.73 -23.33 1.00
N SER A 206 -8.34 -22.24 0.55
CA SER A 206 -8.00 -20.86 0.94
C SER A 206 -9.27 -20.16 1.42
N ALA A 207 -9.20 -19.38 2.51
CA ALA A 207 -10.36 -18.63 3.01
C ALA A 207 -10.76 -17.48 2.06
N LEU A 208 -9.80 -16.90 1.34
CA LEU A 208 -10.00 -15.82 0.37
C LEU A 208 -9.22 -16.09 -0.94
N PRO A 209 -9.61 -15.44 -2.06
CA PRO A 209 -8.87 -15.47 -3.31
C PRO A 209 -7.39 -15.09 -3.15
N GLN A 210 -6.50 -15.74 -3.90
CA GLN A 210 -5.05 -15.64 -3.68
C GLN A 210 -4.44 -14.37 -4.31
N ALA A 211 -4.29 -13.35 -3.47
CA ALA A 211 -3.52 -12.13 -3.75
C ALA A 211 -2.00 -12.37 -3.70
N GLU A 212 -1.24 -11.38 -4.17
CA GLU A 212 0.22 -11.31 -4.00
C GLU A 212 0.63 -9.84 -3.85
N THR A 213 1.62 -9.57 -2.99
CA THR A 213 2.24 -8.25 -2.86
C THR A 213 2.90 -7.85 -4.20
N PRO A 214 2.70 -6.61 -4.70
CA PRO A 214 3.39 -6.11 -5.90
C PRO A 214 4.92 -6.20 -5.80
N ASP A 215 5.58 -6.46 -6.93
CA ASP A 215 7.01 -6.82 -7.05
C ASP A 215 7.42 -8.14 -6.35
N TRP A 216 6.46 -8.95 -5.86
CA TRP A 216 6.68 -10.30 -5.28
C TRP A 216 5.89 -11.41 -5.98
N GLN A 217 5.38 -11.15 -7.19
CA GLN A 217 4.61 -12.13 -7.96
C GLN A 217 5.48 -13.31 -8.44
N ILE A 218 4.88 -14.50 -8.52
CA ILE A 218 5.46 -15.66 -9.20
C ILE A 218 5.37 -15.55 -10.73
N PRO A 219 6.11 -16.38 -11.50
CA PRO A 219 5.99 -16.43 -12.96
C PRO A 219 4.55 -16.61 -13.45
N ALA A 220 4.17 -15.85 -14.47
CA ALA A 220 2.80 -15.82 -14.98
C ALA A 220 2.32 -17.21 -15.43
N GLY A 221 1.12 -17.59 -14.99
CA GLY A 221 0.53 -18.91 -15.26
C GLY A 221 0.84 -20.00 -14.24
N GLU A 222 1.69 -19.74 -13.23
CA GLU A 222 1.86 -20.64 -12.08
C GLU A 222 0.71 -20.51 -11.07
N GLU A 223 0.37 -21.61 -10.39
CA GLU A 223 -0.57 -21.61 -9.28
C GLU A 223 0.04 -21.01 -8.00
N LYS A 224 -0.64 -19.98 -7.47
CA LYS A 224 -0.31 -19.31 -6.21
C LYS A 224 -0.55 -20.19 -4.98
N ALA A 225 0.15 -19.89 -3.89
CA ALA A 225 0.08 -20.64 -2.63
C ALA A 225 0.30 -22.15 -2.83
N THR A 226 1.42 -22.45 -3.46
CA THR A 226 2.00 -23.79 -3.59
C THR A 226 3.36 -23.81 -2.89
N PRO A 227 3.87 -24.98 -2.45
CA PRO A 227 5.23 -25.07 -1.92
C PRO A 227 6.30 -24.57 -2.90
N SER A 228 6.05 -24.64 -4.22
CA SER A 228 6.91 -24.08 -5.25
C SER A 228 6.80 -22.56 -5.39
N SER A 229 5.62 -21.95 -5.23
CA SER A 229 5.47 -20.49 -5.19
C SER A 229 6.20 -19.90 -3.98
N ASP A 230 6.06 -20.55 -2.82
CA ASP A 230 6.77 -20.15 -1.59
C ASP A 230 8.28 -20.29 -1.76
N SER A 231 8.75 -21.35 -2.44
CA SER A 231 10.18 -21.57 -2.70
C SER A 231 10.78 -20.53 -3.66
N TYR A 232 10.00 -20.02 -4.62
CA TYR A 232 10.38 -18.89 -5.46
C TYR A 232 10.52 -17.60 -4.64
N LYS A 233 9.51 -17.28 -3.83
CA LYS A 233 9.50 -16.07 -2.99
C LYS A 233 10.57 -16.11 -1.90
N LEU A 234 10.90 -17.29 -1.35
CA LEU A 234 12.05 -17.47 -0.46
C LEU A 234 13.37 -17.14 -1.15
N ALA A 235 13.56 -17.57 -2.41
CA ALA A 235 14.76 -17.26 -3.18
C ALA A 235 14.86 -15.76 -3.53
N LEU A 236 13.74 -15.14 -3.92
CA LEU A 236 13.65 -13.69 -4.17
C LEU A 236 13.95 -12.88 -2.90
N LEU A 237 13.41 -13.30 -1.75
CA LEU A 237 13.69 -12.70 -0.45
C LEU A 237 15.16 -12.83 -0.07
N ALA A 238 15.75 -14.01 -0.28
CA ALA A 238 17.17 -14.25 -0.03
C ALA A 238 18.05 -13.32 -0.87
N VAL A 239 17.75 -13.17 -2.17
CA VAL A 239 18.50 -12.25 -3.04
C VAL A 239 18.41 -10.82 -2.52
N ARG A 240 17.20 -10.30 -2.31
CA ARG A 240 16.96 -8.92 -1.86
C ARG A 240 17.55 -8.63 -0.48
N LEU A 241 17.49 -9.59 0.45
CA LEU A 241 18.02 -9.47 1.81
C LEU A 241 19.55 -9.33 1.87
N PHE A 242 20.28 -9.94 0.92
CA PHE A 242 21.74 -9.86 0.85
C PHE A 242 22.24 -8.79 -0.12
N ALA A 243 21.50 -8.52 -1.21
CA ALA A 243 21.72 -7.35 -2.06
C ALA A 243 21.45 -6.02 -1.30
N ARG A 244 20.57 -6.04 -0.30
CA ARG A 244 20.10 -4.88 0.49
C ARG A 244 19.29 -3.88 -0.34
N ASP A 245 18.49 -4.42 -1.26
CA ASP A 245 17.74 -3.71 -2.27
C ASP A 245 16.33 -4.30 -2.38
N GLN A 246 15.31 -3.45 -2.50
CA GLN A 246 13.89 -3.83 -2.52
C GLN A 246 13.49 -4.61 -3.78
N THR A 247 14.23 -4.46 -4.88
CA THR A 247 13.86 -4.89 -6.23
C THR A 247 14.74 -6.01 -6.77
N ALA A 248 16.00 -6.09 -6.31
CA ALA A 248 17.06 -6.92 -6.87
C ALA A 248 16.68 -8.39 -7.15
N THR A 249 17.20 -8.90 -8.27
CA THR A 249 17.03 -10.28 -8.74
C THR A 249 18.36 -11.00 -9.03
N ASP A 250 19.50 -10.31 -8.89
CA ASP A 250 20.84 -10.87 -9.06
C ASP A 250 21.35 -11.53 -7.76
N PRO A 251 21.58 -12.87 -7.73
CA PRO A 251 22.09 -13.58 -6.57
C PRO A 251 23.61 -13.43 -6.33
N ALA A 252 24.33 -12.54 -7.04
CA ALA A 252 25.76 -12.29 -6.84
C ALA A 252 26.14 -12.03 -5.37
N ALA A 253 25.31 -11.30 -4.62
CA ALA A 253 25.56 -11.03 -3.19
C ALA A 253 25.49 -12.30 -2.32
N LEU A 254 24.55 -13.22 -2.61
CA LEU A 254 24.50 -14.55 -1.97
C LEU A 254 25.68 -15.41 -2.40
N ALA A 255 26.01 -15.45 -3.69
CA ALA A 255 27.10 -16.26 -4.23
C ALA A 255 28.48 -15.83 -3.71
N ALA A 256 28.67 -14.55 -3.38
CA ALA A 256 29.88 -14.02 -2.77
C ALA A 256 30.02 -14.36 -1.27
N LEU A 257 28.89 -14.52 -0.55
CA LEU A 257 28.87 -15.05 0.81
C LEU A 257 29.08 -16.57 0.83
N ASP A 258 28.38 -17.29 -0.05
CA ASP A 258 28.51 -18.73 -0.24
C ASP A 258 28.03 -19.16 -1.64
N PRO A 259 28.87 -19.86 -2.45
CA PRO A 259 28.50 -20.29 -3.79
C PRO A 259 27.23 -21.15 -3.84
N THR A 260 27.03 -22.05 -2.87
CA THR A 260 25.85 -22.94 -2.82
C THR A 260 24.56 -22.16 -2.49
N LEU A 261 24.59 -21.13 -1.66
CA LEU A 261 23.46 -20.20 -1.51
C LEU A 261 23.16 -19.47 -2.84
N GLY A 262 24.19 -19.10 -3.60
CA GLY A 262 24.04 -18.56 -4.95
C GLY A 262 23.40 -19.55 -5.93
N ASP A 263 23.74 -20.85 -5.83
CA ASP A 263 23.14 -21.92 -6.64
C ASP A 263 21.67 -22.16 -6.28
N LEU A 264 21.37 -22.24 -4.98
CA LEU A 264 20.00 -22.35 -4.47
C LEU A 264 19.13 -21.17 -4.91
N ALA A 265 19.66 -19.95 -4.91
CA ALA A 265 18.96 -18.77 -5.41
C ALA A 265 18.64 -18.86 -6.91
N ARG A 266 19.62 -19.25 -7.74
CA ARG A 266 19.44 -19.42 -9.20
C ARG A 266 18.46 -20.55 -9.54
N ALA A 267 18.42 -21.62 -8.74
CA ALA A 267 17.44 -22.68 -8.90
C ALA A 267 16.04 -22.28 -8.40
N GLY A 268 15.94 -21.55 -7.28
CA GLY A 268 14.67 -21.07 -6.71
C GLY A 268 13.97 -20.01 -7.57
N LEU A 269 14.73 -19.12 -8.23
CA LEU A 269 14.19 -18.15 -9.19
C LEU A 269 13.85 -18.75 -10.57
N SER A 270 13.88 -20.09 -10.72
CA SER A 270 13.53 -20.73 -11.99
C SER A 270 12.05 -20.52 -12.36
N ALA A 271 11.80 -20.24 -13.64
CA ALA A 271 10.45 -20.19 -14.21
C ALA A 271 9.72 -21.55 -14.17
N ASP A 272 10.47 -22.64 -13.95
CA ASP A 272 9.95 -24.00 -13.79
C ASP A 272 9.81 -24.33 -12.28
N PRO A 273 8.57 -24.54 -11.79
CA PRO A 273 8.31 -24.85 -10.38
C PRO A 273 9.03 -26.11 -9.88
N ALA A 274 9.21 -27.12 -10.74
CA ALA A 274 9.79 -28.42 -10.37
C ALA A 274 11.32 -28.37 -10.19
N ARG A 275 12.00 -27.32 -10.66
CA ARG A 275 13.45 -27.11 -10.48
C ARG A 275 13.81 -26.30 -9.23
N ARG A 276 12.82 -25.82 -8.45
CA ARG A 276 13.07 -25.00 -7.26
C ARG A 276 13.44 -25.87 -6.05
N PRO A 277 14.53 -25.56 -5.32
CA PRO A 277 14.91 -26.31 -4.14
C PRO A 277 13.94 -26.02 -2.99
N ALA A 278 13.50 -27.07 -2.31
CA ALA A 278 12.64 -26.95 -1.13
C ALA A 278 13.32 -26.14 0.00
N PRO A 279 12.56 -25.45 0.89
CA PRO A 279 13.12 -24.64 1.96
C PRO A 279 14.08 -25.38 2.91
N ALA A 280 13.98 -26.72 3.00
CA ALA A 280 14.91 -27.53 3.80
C ALA A 280 16.38 -27.38 3.35
N ALA A 281 16.64 -27.37 2.04
CA ALA A 281 18.00 -27.24 1.48
C ALA A 281 18.61 -25.86 1.79
N TRP A 282 17.77 -24.81 1.83
CA TRP A 282 18.17 -23.49 2.31
C TRP A 282 18.51 -23.52 3.81
N ALA A 283 17.63 -24.08 4.65
CA ALA A 283 17.83 -24.14 6.09
C ALA A 283 19.12 -24.89 6.48
N GLU A 284 19.40 -26.01 5.81
CA GLU A 284 20.65 -26.77 5.97
C GLU A 284 21.88 -25.91 5.63
N ARG A 285 21.92 -25.30 4.44
CA ARG A 285 23.10 -24.53 4.01
C ARG A 285 23.31 -23.26 4.83
N LEU A 286 22.22 -22.54 5.14
CA LEU A 286 22.27 -21.32 5.95
C LEU A 286 22.75 -21.61 7.39
N THR A 287 22.41 -22.76 7.96
CA THR A 287 22.91 -23.18 9.28
C THR A 287 24.44 -23.35 9.27
N VAL A 288 25.02 -23.88 8.18
CA VAL A 288 26.47 -23.97 8.01
C VAL A 288 27.11 -22.59 7.83
N VAL A 289 26.56 -21.75 6.95
CA VAL A 289 27.09 -20.40 6.67
C VAL A 289 26.99 -19.49 7.90
N ALA A 290 25.99 -19.68 8.77
CA ALA A 290 25.85 -18.96 10.03
C ALA A 290 26.96 -19.25 11.06
N ALA A 291 27.84 -20.24 10.83
CA ALA A 291 29.03 -20.45 11.65
C ALA A 291 30.19 -19.50 11.30
N THR A 292 30.28 -19.07 10.03
CA THR A 292 31.38 -18.24 9.50
C THR A 292 30.98 -16.80 9.17
N ALA A 293 29.68 -16.52 8.98
CA ALA A 293 29.16 -15.19 8.69
C ALA A 293 29.48 -14.15 9.79
N SER A 294 29.69 -12.90 9.38
CA SER A 294 30.13 -11.81 10.23
C SER A 294 29.06 -11.42 11.27
N ALA A 295 29.34 -11.73 12.54
CA ALA A 295 28.57 -11.26 13.70
C ALA A 295 28.78 -9.77 14.02
N LYS A 296 29.59 -9.05 13.24
CA LYS A 296 29.87 -7.62 13.45
C LYS A 296 28.72 -6.80 12.85
N ALA A 297 27.85 -6.29 13.70
CA ALA A 297 26.82 -5.33 13.30
C ALA A 297 27.42 -4.19 12.47
N ALA A 298 26.73 -3.82 11.39
CA ALA A 298 27.22 -2.80 10.48
C ALA A 298 27.36 -1.46 11.19
N ARG A 299 28.54 -0.82 11.06
CA ARG A 299 28.74 0.53 11.57
C ARG A 299 28.07 1.51 10.61
N ARG A 300 27.32 2.48 11.18
CA ARG A 300 27.10 3.78 10.50
C ARG A 300 28.43 4.25 9.91
N PRO A 301 28.48 4.67 8.63
CA PRO A 301 29.62 5.41 8.12
C PRO A 301 29.94 6.56 9.08
N ALA A 302 31.20 6.65 9.51
CA ALA A 302 31.62 7.83 10.25
C ALA A 302 31.47 9.03 9.31
N SER A 303 30.72 10.05 9.72
CA SER A 303 30.47 11.23 8.90
C SER A 303 31.82 11.77 8.40
N ALA A 304 32.05 11.72 7.09
CA ALA A 304 33.28 12.25 6.52
C ALA A 304 33.39 13.72 6.95
N LYS A 305 34.48 14.08 7.64
CA LYS A 305 34.74 15.49 7.96
C LYS A 305 34.71 16.27 6.64
N PRO A 306 33.96 17.39 6.55
CA PRO A 306 33.96 18.19 5.34
C PRO A 306 35.39 18.50 4.91
N ALA A 307 35.72 18.22 3.65
CA ALA A 307 37.03 18.57 3.11
C ALA A 307 37.25 20.09 3.31
N PRO A 308 38.46 20.52 3.72
CA PRO A 308 38.73 21.94 3.91
C PRO A 308 38.45 22.68 2.60
N LYS A 309 37.59 23.70 2.70
CA LYS A 309 37.12 24.48 1.54
C LYS A 309 38.35 25.08 0.82
N PRO A 310 38.47 24.97 -0.52
CA PRO A 310 39.57 25.61 -1.24
C PRO A 310 39.63 27.12 -0.93
N PRO A 311 40.83 27.71 -0.79
CA PRO A 311 40.96 29.15 -0.54
C PRO A 311 40.33 29.93 -1.70
N ALA A 312 39.59 30.99 -1.38
CA ALA A 312 38.97 31.85 -2.37
C ALA A 312 40.03 32.57 -3.23
N PRO A 313 39.80 32.80 -4.53
CA PRO A 313 40.68 33.61 -5.35
C PRO A 313 40.71 35.06 -4.83
N PRO A 314 41.87 35.75 -4.93
CA PRO A 314 42.00 37.11 -4.43
C PRO A 314 41.22 38.13 -5.27
N SER A 315 40.43 38.97 -4.62
CA SER A 315 39.76 40.10 -5.27
C SER A 315 40.77 41.15 -5.75
N PRO A 316 40.57 41.79 -6.92
CA PRO A 316 41.40 42.91 -7.37
C PRO A 316 41.34 44.09 -6.39
N GLY A 317 42.50 44.66 -6.04
CA GLY A 317 42.60 45.81 -5.15
C GLY A 317 42.33 47.14 -5.87
N GLY A 318 41.50 48.00 -5.27
CA GLY A 318 41.38 49.41 -5.65
C GLY A 318 42.54 50.25 -5.10
N PRO A 319 42.92 51.37 -5.77
CA PRO A 319 44.02 52.22 -5.32
C PRO A 319 43.66 53.00 -4.03
N GLY A 320 44.65 53.16 -3.14
CA GLY A 320 44.45 53.74 -1.81
C GLY A 320 44.68 55.26 -1.71
N SER A 321 44.26 55.82 -0.58
CA SER A 321 44.65 57.14 -0.08
C SER A 321 45.63 56.99 1.10
N ALA A 322 46.43 58.03 1.40
CA ALA A 322 47.61 57.88 2.27
C ALA A 322 47.86 59.04 3.25
N ARG A 323 48.40 58.68 4.43
CA ARG A 323 49.04 59.55 5.46
C ARG A 323 48.11 60.56 6.18
N PRO A 324 48.54 61.23 7.28
CA PRO A 324 49.88 61.28 7.90
C PRO A 324 49.99 60.71 9.35
N PRO A 325 51.21 60.65 9.96
CA PRO A 325 51.44 59.97 11.25
C PRO A 325 51.91 60.85 12.42
N GLY A 326 51.56 60.46 13.67
CA GLY A 326 52.52 60.42 14.80
C GLY A 326 52.36 61.35 16.03
N THR A 327 51.93 60.75 17.17
CA THR A 327 52.42 60.99 18.58
C THR A 327 52.24 62.37 19.29
N PRO A 328 52.35 62.49 20.64
CA PRO A 328 52.11 61.50 21.74
C PRO A 328 51.41 62.03 23.05
N ALA A 329 50.90 61.08 23.86
CA ALA A 329 50.87 61.03 25.36
C ALA A 329 49.98 61.94 26.26
N ALA A 330 49.59 61.34 27.42
CA ALA A 330 49.07 61.91 28.70
C ALA A 330 47.62 62.51 28.70
N ALA A 331 46.78 62.44 29.76
CA ALA A 331 46.86 61.82 31.10
C ALA A 331 45.47 61.37 31.66
N ARG A 332 45.46 60.69 32.82
CA ARG A 332 44.30 60.34 33.71
C ARG A 332 44.00 61.50 34.71
N PRO A 333 42.96 61.42 35.59
CA PRO A 333 41.57 60.90 35.55
C PRO A 333 40.60 61.99 36.14
N PRO A 334 39.67 61.79 37.13
CA PRO A 334 38.67 60.74 37.43
C PRO A 334 37.22 61.28 37.60
N GLY A 335 36.24 60.38 37.87
CA GLY A 335 34.87 60.72 38.35
C GLY A 335 33.86 60.98 37.22
N GLY A 336 32.54 60.84 37.41
CA GLY A 336 31.73 60.45 38.57
C GLY A 336 30.32 59.94 38.13
N PRO A 337 29.43 59.50 39.04
CA PRO A 337 28.33 58.58 38.67
C PRO A 337 26.92 59.20 38.63
N GLY A 338 25.97 58.49 38.00
CA GLY A 338 24.56 58.47 38.44
C GLY A 338 23.46 58.43 37.36
N SER A 339 22.42 57.62 37.62
CA SER A 339 21.06 57.56 37.02
C SER A 339 20.92 57.35 35.49
N ALA A 340 20.07 56.49 34.91
CA ALA A 340 18.82 55.78 35.26
C ALA A 340 17.50 56.43 34.77
N ARG A 341 16.54 55.55 34.40
CA ARG A 341 15.12 55.73 33.93
C ARG A 341 14.82 55.90 32.42
N VAL A 342 14.28 54.81 31.85
CA VAL A 342 13.03 54.62 31.05
C VAL A 342 11.90 55.70 31.20
N PRO A 343 10.81 55.72 30.39
CA PRO A 343 10.40 54.85 29.23
C PRO A 343 9.78 55.56 27.98
N GLY A 344 9.41 54.77 26.94
CA GLY A 344 8.39 55.11 25.91
C GLY A 344 8.90 55.82 24.63
N GLY A 345 8.22 55.76 23.48
CA GLY A 345 7.02 55.00 23.07
C GLY A 345 6.53 55.38 21.64
N THR A 346 5.65 54.55 21.04
CA THR A 346 4.91 54.76 19.74
C THR A 346 5.72 54.92 18.42
N GLY A 347 5.14 54.44 17.30
CA GLY A 347 5.60 54.65 15.91
C GLY A 347 4.67 55.62 15.15
N PRO A 348 4.38 55.46 13.83
CA PRO A 348 4.90 54.51 12.82
C PRO A 348 5.24 55.15 11.43
N GLY A 349 5.57 54.33 10.41
CA GLY A 349 5.41 54.66 8.98
C GLY A 349 6.61 54.36 8.05
N GLY A 350 6.39 54.08 6.75
CA GLY A 350 7.48 54.12 5.73
C GLY A 350 7.51 53.17 4.51
N SER A 351 6.43 53.03 3.72
CA SER A 351 6.41 52.92 2.23
C SER A 351 7.23 51.88 1.41
N GLY A 352 6.62 51.38 0.30
CA GLY A 352 7.30 50.81 -0.89
C GLY A 352 7.14 49.29 -1.09
N ALA A 353 6.37 48.68 -2.02
CA ALA A 353 5.66 49.04 -3.27
C ALA A 353 6.31 48.50 -4.58
N ALA A 354 5.80 47.36 -5.08
CA ALA A 354 5.91 46.80 -6.44
C ALA A 354 4.81 45.71 -6.59
N GLY A 355 4.30 45.32 -7.77
CA GLY A 355 4.56 45.79 -9.13
C GLY A 355 4.27 44.68 -10.18
N VAL A 356 3.01 44.52 -10.60
CA VAL A 356 2.57 43.45 -11.54
C VAL A 356 2.40 44.02 -12.97
N PRO A 357 2.49 43.19 -14.02
CA PRO A 357 1.34 43.15 -14.96
C PRO A 357 1.05 41.80 -15.67
N ALA A 358 -0.26 41.49 -15.71
CA ALA A 358 -1.06 40.99 -16.86
C ALA A 358 -0.76 39.66 -17.60
N LEU A 359 -1.80 38.82 -17.68
CA LEU A 359 -1.97 37.72 -18.65
C LEU A 359 -2.34 38.22 -20.06
N ARG A 360 -2.20 37.34 -21.07
CA ARG A 360 -3.05 37.33 -22.27
C ARG A 360 -3.58 35.91 -22.56
N LYS A 361 -4.84 35.81 -22.96
CA LYS A 361 -5.50 34.57 -23.42
C LYS A 361 -5.56 34.53 -24.95
N SER A 362 -5.55 33.33 -25.53
CA SER A 362 -6.07 33.05 -26.87
C SER A 362 -6.67 31.64 -26.89
N ALA A 363 -7.79 31.46 -27.59
CA ALA A 363 -8.51 30.18 -27.68
C ALA A 363 -8.49 29.64 -29.12
N GLY A 364 -8.54 28.31 -29.26
CA GLY A 364 -8.63 27.58 -30.53
C GLY A 364 -9.52 26.35 -30.36
N ARG A 365 -10.18 25.88 -31.44
CA ARG A 365 -11.37 25.00 -31.35
C ARG A 365 -11.22 23.65 -32.07
N THR A 366 -11.54 22.58 -31.33
CA THR A 366 -12.34 21.40 -31.75
C THR A 366 -11.74 20.34 -32.70
N VAL A 367 -12.35 19.13 -32.63
CA VAL A 367 -12.22 17.89 -33.44
C VAL A 367 -11.16 16.92 -32.86
N ALA A 368 -11.48 15.91 -32.04
CA ALA A 368 -12.61 14.96 -31.95
C ALA A 368 -12.58 13.81 -33.00
N VAL A 369 -12.09 12.64 -32.58
CA VAL A 369 -12.48 11.25 -32.96
C VAL A 369 -11.48 10.28 -32.30
N VAL A 370 -11.91 9.52 -31.28
CA VAL A 370 -11.67 8.06 -31.07
C VAL A 370 -12.73 7.60 -30.06
N ALA A 371 -13.92 7.21 -30.54
CA ALA A 371 -14.98 6.64 -29.72
C ALA A 371 -15.55 5.38 -30.42
N ALA A 372 -14.70 4.35 -30.56
CA ALA A 372 -14.98 3.23 -31.47
C ALA A 372 -14.47 1.84 -31.03
N LEU A 373 -13.68 1.72 -29.96
CA LEU A 373 -12.99 0.45 -29.63
C LEU A 373 -13.49 -0.30 -28.38
N ILE A 374 -14.16 0.38 -27.43
CA ILE A 374 -14.67 -0.28 -26.21
C ILE A 374 -16.02 -0.99 -26.45
N ALA A 375 -16.82 -0.51 -27.41
CA ALA A 375 -18.15 -1.08 -27.71
C ALA A 375 -18.13 -2.50 -28.33
N VAL A 376 -16.99 -2.98 -28.81
CA VAL A 376 -16.87 -4.29 -29.50
C VAL A 376 -16.75 -5.45 -28.52
N ALA A 377 -16.13 -5.25 -27.35
CA ALA A 377 -15.92 -6.33 -26.37
C ALA A 377 -17.23 -6.78 -25.70
N VAL A 378 -18.12 -5.84 -25.36
CA VAL A 378 -19.37 -6.12 -24.64
C VAL A 378 -20.39 -6.88 -25.52
N LEU A 379 -20.37 -6.66 -26.84
CA LEU A 379 -21.31 -7.29 -27.78
C LEU A 379 -21.00 -8.76 -28.11
N PHE A 380 -19.81 -9.27 -27.78
CA PHE A 380 -19.45 -10.68 -27.94
C PHE A 380 -19.62 -11.51 -26.65
N GLY A 381 -19.76 -10.89 -25.48
CA GLY A 381 -19.92 -11.60 -24.20
C GLY A 381 -21.33 -12.12 -23.89
N LEU A 382 -22.35 -11.72 -24.66
CA LEU A 382 -23.77 -11.94 -24.32
C LEU A 382 -24.56 -12.75 -25.37
N ARG A 383 -23.89 -13.61 -26.17
CA ARG A 383 -24.58 -14.53 -27.12
C ARG A 383 -23.93 -15.91 -27.25
N SER A 384 -24.16 -16.78 -26.28
CA SER A 384 -24.11 -18.25 -26.48
C SER A 384 -24.85 -19.03 -25.38
N SER A 385 -26.19 -19.09 -25.47
CA SER A 385 -27.06 -20.05 -24.76
C SER A 385 -28.33 -20.30 -25.58
N GLY A 386 -28.70 -21.57 -25.77
CA GLY A 386 -29.91 -22.03 -26.48
C GLY A 386 -29.80 -22.04 -28.02
N ASP A 387 -30.40 -22.98 -28.77
CA ASP A 387 -31.14 -24.20 -28.37
C ASP A 387 -31.05 -25.33 -29.44
N ASP A 388 -31.34 -26.55 -28.99
CA ASP A 388 -31.80 -27.77 -29.68
C ASP A 388 -31.34 -28.21 -31.09
N GLY A 389 -30.99 -29.51 -31.18
CA GLY A 389 -30.65 -30.20 -32.43
C GLY A 389 -30.64 -31.74 -32.31
N SER A 390 -31.82 -32.37 -32.23
CA SER A 390 -31.98 -33.82 -32.02
C SER A 390 -31.46 -34.69 -33.17
N SER A 391 -30.68 -35.75 -32.87
CA SER A 391 -30.59 -36.94 -33.74
C SER A 391 -30.10 -38.22 -33.03
N THR A 392 -31.05 -39.14 -32.81
CA THR A 392 -30.91 -40.62 -32.82
C THR A 392 -29.58 -41.29 -32.44
N ALA A 393 -29.53 -41.76 -31.20
CA ALA A 393 -29.22 -43.14 -30.79
C ALA A 393 -28.26 -44.02 -31.62
N ARG A 394 -27.18 -44.50 -30.97
CA ARG A 394 -26.73 -45.89 -31.10
C ARG A 394 -26.16 -46.43 -29.79
N SER A 395 -26.62 -47.63 -29.41
CA SER A 395 -26.24 -48.31 -28.16
C SER A 395 -24.98 -49.14 -28.34
N THR A 396 -24.15 -49.22 -27.28
CA THR A 396 -23.25 -50.36 -27.04
C THR A 396 -23.18 -50.63 -25.54
N THR A 397 -23.03 -51.90 -25.17
CA THR A 397 -23.33 -52.42 -23.82
C THR A 397 -22.13 -53.06 -23.13
N SER A 398 -21.89 -52.69 -21.87
CA SER A 398 -21.44 -53.62 -20.82
C SER A 398 -21.87 -53.03 -19.45
N SER A 399 -22.63 -53.68 -18.55
CA SER A 399 -22.87 -55.08 -18.15
C SER A 399 -22.03 -55.53 -16.94
N GLY A 400 -22.65 -55.42 -15.75
CA GLY A 400 -22.15 -55.82 -14.43
C GLY A 400 -22.97 -55.03 -13.40
N GLN A 401 -23.94 -55.56 -12.64
CA GLN A 401 -23.99 -56.82 -11.86
C GLN A 401 -22.77 -56.96 -10.94
N SER A 402 -22.90 -57.08 -9.60
CA SER A 402 -24.07 -57.18 -8.71
C SER A 402 -23.68 -56.61 -7.31
N SER A 403 -24.41 -56.67 -6.18
CA SER A 403 -25.59 -57.43 -5.71
C SER A 403 -26.20 -56.74 -4.46
N THR A 404 -27.38 -57.20 -3.99
CA THR A 404 -27.93 -57.15 -2.60
C THR A 404 -27.48 -56.01 -1.65
N GLY A 405 -28.34 -55.19 -1.05
CA GLY A 405 -29.64 -55.50 -0.40
C GLY A 405 -29.57 -55.05 1.09
N GLY A 406 -30.64 -54.74 1.80
CA GLY A 406 -32.07 -54.70 1.47
C GLY A 406 -32.84 -53.76 2.42
N ALA A 407 -34.17 -53.72 2.31
CA ALA A 407 -35.02 -52.77 3.04
C ALA A 407 -35.39 -53.22 4.47
N TRP A 408 -35.70 -52.26 5.34
CA TRP A 408 -36.52 -52.43 6.55
C TRP A 408 -37.51 -51.27 6.69
N THR A 409 -38.68 -51.52 7.26
CA THR A 409 -39.84 -50.60 7.29
C THR A 409 -40.64 -50.72 8.60
N GLY A 410 -41.45 -49.70 8.91
CA GLY A 410 -42.36 -49.63 10.07
C GLY A 410 -41.75 -48.96 11.32
N GLY A 411 -42.50 -48.30 12.20
CA GLY A 411 -43.94 -47.94 12.21
C GLY A 411 -44.18 -46.79 13.24
N THR A 412 -45.09 -45.83 13.03
CA THR A 412 -46.56 -45.82 13.28
C THR A 412 -47.00 -45.64 14.75
N SER A 413 -48.13 -44.92 14.95
CA SER A 413 -48.79 -44.47 16.21
C SER A 413 -48.26 -43.13 16.78
N ALA A 414 -49.04 -42.06 17.05
CA ALA A 414 -50.48 -41.83 17.37
C ALA A 414 -50.84 -42.14 18.85
N ASP A 415 -51.53 -41.31 19.65
CA ASP A 415 -52.24 -40.00 19.48
C ASP A 415 -51.83 -39.00 20.64
N ASP A 416 -52.54 -37.97 21.18
CA ASP A 416 -53.92 -37.46 21.08
C ASP A 416 -54.09 -35.95 21.56
N SER A 417 -55.21 -35.35 21.15
CA SER A 417 -56.03 -34.16 21.53
C SER A 417 -55.69 -33.11 22.62
N GLY A 418 -56.08 -31.85 22.30
CA GLY A 418 -56.65 -30.83 23.22
C GLY A 418 -55.85 -29.51 23.44
N GLY A 419 -56.44 -28.30 23.53
CA GLY A 419 -57.82 -27.82 23.27
C GLY A 419 -58.22 -26.56 24.07
N GLY A 420 -58.66 -25.47 23.40
CA GLY A 420 -59.10 -24.17 24.02
C GLY A 420 -57.95 -23.15 24.19
N LEU A 421 -58.03 -21.83 23.95
CA LEU A 421 -59.09 -20.80 23.83
C LEU A 421 -59.85 -20.42 25.12
N GLY A 422 -59.67 -19.16 25.55
CA GLY A 422 -60.37 -18.46 26.65
C GLY A 422 -59.68 -17.10 26.95
N THR A 423 -60.46 -16.05 27.25
CA THR A 423 -59.99 -14.65 27.40
C THR A 423 -60.55 -13.97 28.65
N SER A 424 -60.23 -12.68 28.81
CA SER A 424 -60.92 -11.61 29.56
C SER A 424 -60.82 -11.53 31.11
N ASP A 425 -59.97 -10.59 31.55
CA ASP A 425 -60.31 -9.31 32.25
C ASP A 425 -60.60 -9.23 33.78
N ASP A 426 -60.27 -8.03 34.32
CA ASP A 426 -60.71 -7.32 35.55
C ASP A 426 -60.35 -7.90 36.96
N THR A 427 -60.04 -7.16 38.04
CA THR A 427 -59.73 -5.72 38.40
C THR A 427 -59.13 -5.69 39.85
N ASP A 428 -58.57 -4.64 40.51
CA ASP A 428 -58.12 -3.25 40.20
C ASP A 428 -56.69 -3.03 40.86
N ASP A 429 -56.26 -2.11 41.77
CA ASP A 429 -56.82 -0.96 42.53
C ASP A 429 -55.72 -0.09 43.26
N THR A 430 -56.04 1.17 43.62
CA THR A 430 -55.41 2.14 44.58
C THR A 430 -53.98 2.77 44.42
N ASP A 431 -53.95 4.04 43.97
CA ASP A 431 -53.59 5.31 44.71
C ASP A 431 -52.17 5.96 44.85
N ASP A 432 -52.22 7.33 44.84
CA ASP A 432 -51.32 8.43 45.28
C ASP A 432 -49.91 8.65 44.65
N ASP A 433 -49.35 9.87 44.41
CA ASP A 433 -49.76 11.32 44.31
C ASP A 433 -48.50 12.11 43.72
N THR A 434 -48.32 13.42 43.44
CA THR A 434 -48.98 14.74 43.69
C THR A 434 -48.63 15.81 42.62
N GLY A 435 -49.61 16.62 42.16
CA GLY A 435 -49.45 18.02 41.67
C GLY A 435 -48.76 18.29 40.31
N ASP A 436 -48.90 19.47 39.67
CA ASP A 436 -49.74 20.67 39.87
C ASP A 436 -49.96 21.41 38.51
N GLY A 437 -50.88 22.40 38.43
CA GLY A 437 -51.34 23.07 37.19
C GLY A 437 -50.41 24.15 36.58
N THR A 438 -50.86 25.22 35.90
CA THR A 438 -52.20 25.84 35.69
C THR A 438 -52.16 26.77 34.44
N SER A 439 -53.23 27.33 33.83
CA SER A 439 -54.65 26.95 33.65
C SER A 439 -55.36 27.92 32.66
N ALA A 440 -56.38 27.43 31.93
CA ALA A 440 -57.43 28.17 31.18
C ALA A 440 -57.03 29.02 29.92
N GLY A 441 -57.94 29.26 28.95
CA GLY A 441 -59.27 28.64 28.71
C GLY A 441 -60.32 29.53 28.03
N GLY A 442 -61.21 28.93 27.23
CA GLY A 442 -62.46 29.52 26.68
C GLY A 442 -62.33 30.37 25.40
N GLY A 443 -63.28 30.33 24.45
CA GLY A 443 -64.53 29.55 24.40
C GLY A 443 -65.31 29.71 23.08
N ASP A 444 -66.54 29.21 23.08
CA ASP A 444 -67.51 29.07 21.96
C ASP A 444 -68.02 30.44 21.39
N ASP A 445 -68.90 30.56 20.37
CA ASP A 445 -69.93 29.62 19.89
C ASP A 445 -70.55 29.95 18.51
N THR A 446 -71.01 28.92 17.78
CA THR A 446 -71.93 28.94 16.58
C THR A 446 -71.51 29.77 15.33
N THR A 447 -72.14 29.68 14.14
CA THR A 447 -73.29 28.91 13.59
C THR A 447 -72.92 28.24 12.24
N ALA A 448 -73.72 27.26 11.78
CA ALA A 448 -73.58 26.61 10.46
C ALA A 448 -74.58 27.15 9.40
N GLY A 449 -74.27 26.98 8.11
CA GLY A 449 -75.22 27.23 7.01
C GLY A 449 -74.59 27.28 5.61
N ALA A 450 -74.69 26.19 4.84
CA ALA A 450 -73.99 26.01 3.56
C ALA A 450 -74.68 26.66 2.34
N ALA A 451 -73.87 27.05 1.35
CA ALA A 451 -74.15 26.94 -0.10
C ALA A 451 -72.82 27.02 -0.90
N ALA A 452 -72.82 26.60 -2.16
CA ALA A 452 -71.61 26.38 -2.98
C ALA A 452 -71.39 27.42 -4.10
N ASP A 453 -70.25 27.25 -4.80
CA ASP A 453 -69.87 27.75 -6.13
C ASP A 453 -69.65 29.27 -6.33
N SER A 454 -68.38 29.69 -6.40
CA SER A 454 -67.77 30.27 -7.61
C SER A 454 -66.25 30.48 -7.46
N ASP A 455 -65.54 30.50 -8.59
CA ASP A 455 -64.07 30.46 -8.67
C ASP A 455 -63.35 31.76 -8.27
N ALA A 456 -62.22 31.63 -7.57
CA ALA A 456 -61.15 32.62 -7.50
C ALA A 456 -59.81 31.97 -7.11
N ASP A 457 -58.86 32.02 -8.05
CA ASP A 457 -57.42 31.67 -7.99
C ASP A 457 -56.82 31.13 -6.67
N GLU A 458 -56.31 29.89 -6.72
CA GLU A 458 -55.36 29.38 -5.72
C GLU A 458 -54.02 30.13 -5.84
N ASP A 459 -53.75 31.06 -4.91
CA ASP A 459 -52.41 31.60 -4.69
C ASP A 459 -51.52 30.49 -4.08
N ALA A 460 -51.00 29.64 -4.97
CA ALA A 460 -50.15 28.52 -4.63
C ALA A 460 -48.86 29.05 -3.99
N THR A 461 -48.84 29.03 -2.66
CA THR A 461 -47.69 29.43 -1.83
C THR A 461 -46.57 28.44 -2.07
N GLU A 462 -45.73 28.77 -3.07
CA GLU A 462 -44.57 28.01 -3.50
C GLU A 462 -43.69 27.72 -2.29
N SER A 463 -43.74 26.48 -1.80
CA SER A 463 -42.94 26.06 -0.66
C SER A 463 -41.48 26.27 -1.02
N PRO A 464 -40.67 26.93 -0.17
CA PRO A 464 -39.32 27.32 -0.52
C PRO A 464 -38.55 26.08 -0.94
N SER A 465 -38.13 26.04 -2.22
CA SER A 465 -37.42 24.92 -2.82
C SER A 465 -36.30 24.48 -1.87
N PRO A 466 -36.16 23.16 -1.60
CA PRO A 466 -35.16 22.69 -0.64
C PRO A 466 -33.81 23.25 -1.05
N THR A 467 -33.12 23.90 -0.11
CA THR A 467 -31.75 24.38 -0.33
C THR A 467 -30.94 23.20 -0.87
N PRO A 468 -30.35 23.30 -2.08
CA PRO A 468 -29.61 22.19 -2.67
C PRO A 468 -28.55 21.69 -1.69
N ASP A 469 -28.38 20.38 -1.60
CA ASP A 469 -27.27 19.77 -0.87
C ASP A 469 -26.30 19.24 -1.95
N PRO A 470 -25.26 20.00 -2.35
CA PRO A 470 -24.34 19.57 -3.40
C PRO A 470 -23.66 18.24 -3.10
N VAL A 471 -23.61 17.83 -1.83
CA VAL A 471 -23.09 16.53 -1.38
C VAL A 471 -24.18 15.46 -1.48
N GLY A 472 -25.39 15.76 -1.00
CA GLY A 472 -26.55 14.86 -0.97
C GLY A 472 -27.23 14.60 -2.31
N ASP A 473 -27.11 15.53 -3.26
CA ASP A 473 -27.66 15.49 -4.62
C ASP A 473 -26.63 15.05 -5.69
N ALA A 474 -25.47 14.51 -5.27
CA ALA A 474 -24.36 14.14 -6.16
C ALA A 474 -24.50 12.74 -6.79
N GLU A 475 -23.95 12.57 -8.00
CA GLU A 475 -23.79 11.28 -8.68
C GLU A 475 -22.30 10.98 -8.92
N VAL A 476 -21.96 9.71 -9.15
CA VAL A 476 -20.58 9.34 -9.56
C VAL A 476 -20.26 9.97 -10.92
N GLY A 477 -19.25 10.84 -10.94
CA GLY A 477 -18.93 11.68 -12.09
C GLY A 477 -19.35 13.14 -11.98
N SER A 478 -20.16 13.53 -10.98
CA SER A 478 -20.37 14.94 -10.63
C SER A 478 -19.04 15.61 -10.25
N CYS A 479 -18.95 16.93 -10.46
CA CYS A 479 -17.75 17.70 -10.17
C CYS A 479 -18.05 18.95 -9.37
N PHE A 480 -17.11 19.31 -8.49
CA PHE A 480 -17.23 20.39 -7.52
C PHE A 480 -15.94 21.20 -7.45
N ASP A 481 -16.05 22.53 -7.34
CA ASP A 481 -14.97 23.35 -6.81
C ASP A 481 -15.11 23.37 -5.28
N ASP A 482 -14.03 23.18 -4.53
CA ASP A 482 -14.00 23.39 -3.07
C ASP A 482 -13.59 24.84 -2.79
N GLU A 483 -14.54 25.67 -2.39
CA GLU A 483 -14.28 27.06 -1.95
C GLU A 483 -13.94 27.14 -0.45
N GLY A 484 -13.97 26.01 0.26
CA GLY A 484 -13.85 25.91 1.70
C GLY A 484 -12.42 25.80 2.22
N THR A 485 -12.22 24.84 3.13
CA THR A 485 -10.94 24.57 3.78
C THR A 485 -10.79 23.08 4.06
N ARG A 486 -9.56 22.58 4.18
CA ARG A 486 -9.24 21.18 4.53
C ARG A 486 -10.03 20.59 5.73
N THR A 487 -10.50 21.41 6.66
CA THR A 487 -11.29 20.94 7.84
C THR A 487 -12.77 21.30 7.77
N ARG A 488 -13.20 21.99 6.70
CA ARG A 488 -14.58 22.34 6.34
C ARG A 488 -14.64 22.55 4.81
N PRO A 489 -14.75 21.47 4.00
CA PRO A 489 -14.97 21.60 2.57
C PRO A 489 -16.30 22.32 2.29
N ASP A 490 -16.36 23.08 1.19
CA ASP A 490 -17.53 23.83 0.75
C ASP A 490 -17.70 23.60 -0.77
N LEU A 491 -18.43 22.54 -1.12
CA LEU A 491 -18.51 22.00 -2.47
C LEU A 491 -19.53 22.75 -3.33
N VAL A 492 -19.06 23.47 -4.35
CA VAL A 492 -19.89 24.19 -5.31
C VAL A 492 -19.91 23.45 -6.64
N SER A 493 -21.08 23.04 -7.12
CA SER A 493 -21.24 22.25 -8.35
C SER A 493 -20.67 22.99 -9.58
N THR A 494 -19.73 22.33 -10.28
CA THR A 494 -18.94 22.94 -11.36
C THR A 494 -18.79 22.03 -12.57
N SER A 495 -18.24 22.56 -13.67
CA SER A 495 -17.88 21.73 -14.83
C SER A 495 -16.58 20.98 -14.57
N CYS A 496 -16.58 19.65 -14.76
CA CYS A 496 -15.40 18.79 -14.66
C CYS A 496 -14.22 19.32 -15.50
N SER A 497 -13.30 20.02 -14.84
CA SER A 497 -12.25 20.80 -15.50
C SER A 497 -11.01 20.89 -14.60
N PRO A 498 -9.83 21.23 -15.16
CA PRO A 498 -8.58 21.31 -14.41
C PRO A 498 -8.65 22.22 -13.18
N GLY A 499 -8.59 21.63 -11.99
CA GLY A 499 -8.70 22.32 -10.69
C GLY A 499 -9.93 21.94 -9.86
N ALA A 500 -10.95 21.33 -10.47
CA ALA A 500 -12.11 20.81 -9.76
C ALA A 500 -11.84 19.42 -9.14
N PHE A 501 -12.64 19.04 -8.16
CA PHE A 501 -12.79 17.66 -7.70
C PHE A 501 -13.88 16.94 -8.51
N LYS A 502 -13.74 15.63 -8.69
CA LYS A 502 -14.71 14.73 -9.33
C LYS A 502 -15.08 13.60 -8.36
N VAL A 503 -16.37 13.30 -8.22
CA VAL A 503 -16.83 12.10 -7.51
C VAL A 503 -16.38 10.85 -8.27
N VAL A 504 -15.62 9.98 -7.60
CA VAL A 504 -15.19 8.67 -8.11
C VAL A 504 -15.97 7.51 -7.51
N ASP A 505 -16.47 7.66 -6.27
CA ASP A 505 -17.38 6.71 -5.61
C ASP A 505 -18.29 7.42 -4.60
N ILE A 506 -19.39 6.78 -4.22
CA ILE A 506 -20.33 7.26 -3.19
C ILE A 506 -20.63 6.12 -2.20
N ARG A 507 -20.38 6.38 -0.92
CA ARG A 507 -20.65 5.45 0.18
C ARG A 507 -21.96 5.85 0.84
N HIS A 508 -22.99 5.02 0.77
CA HIS A 508 -24.28 5.24 1.44
C HIS A 508 -24.38 4.46 2.76
N GLY A 509 -25.23 4.92 3.68
CA GLY A 509 -25.41 4.32 5.00
C GLY A 509 -24.25 4.63 5.96
N THR A 510 -23.55 5.75 5.74
CA THR A 510 -22.39 6.16 6.53
C THR A 510 -22.09 7.64 6.37
N THR A 511 -21.51 8.25 7.40
CA THR A 511 -20.92 9.60 7.36
C THR A 511 -19.43 9.58 7.73
N ASP A 512 -18.83 8.38 7.76
CA ASP A 512 -17.41 8.15 8.07
C ASP A 512 -16.52 8.44 6.86
N LEU A 513 -15.73 9.51 6.95
CA LEU A 513 -14.85 9.99 5.87
C LEU A 513 -13.77 8.95 5.49
N ASP A 514 -13.38 8.10 6.44
CA ASP A 514 -12.38 7.04 6.23
C ASP A 514 -12.97 5.87 5.41
N SER A 515 -14.29 5.85 5.15
CA SER A 515 -14.92 4.86 4.27
C SER A 515 -14.46 4.95 2.79
N CYS A 516 -13.83 6.05 2.40
CA CYS A 516 -13.18 6.21 1.08
C CYS A 516 -11.74 5.64 1.03
N ASP A 517 -11.18 5.12 2.13
CA ASP A 517 -9.86 4.49 2.14
C ASP A 517 -9.79 3.34 1.12
N GLY A 518 -8.85 3.43 0.19
CA GLY A 518 -8.65 2.42 -0.85
C GLY A 518 -9.64 2.48 -2.02
N VAL A 519 -10.40 3.57 -2.18
CA VAL A 519 -11.03 3.92 -3.45
C VAL A 519 -9.96 4.49 -4.39
N ASP A 520 -9.86 3.96 -5.60
CA ASP A 520 -8.90 4.41 -6.61
C ASP A 520 -9.08 5.91 -6.92
N ASP A 521 -7.96 6.61 -7.08
CA ASP A 521 -7.85 8.06 -7.33
C ASP A 521 -8.54 9.00 -6.32
N SER A 522 -9.02 8.50 -5.18
CA SER A 522 -9.62 9.33 -4.12
C SER A 522 -8.55 10.12 -3.35
N ASP A 523 -8.62 11.45 -3.48
CA ASP A 523 -7.73 12.42 -2.82
C ASP A 523 -8.34 13.02 -1.52
N GLU A 524 -9.67 13.18 -1.49
CA GLU A 524 -10.43 13.84 -0.43
C GLU A 524 -11.81 13.18 -0.28
N SER A 525 -12.48 13.36 0.86
CA SER A 525 -13.82 12.81 1.10
C SER A 525 -14.70 13.77 1.90
N VAL A 526 -16.01 13.80 1.59
CA VAL A 526 -16.97 14.76 2.15
C VAL A 526 -18.30 14.07 2.46
N SER A 527 -18.84 14.27 3.67
CA SER A 527 -20.06 13.62 4.16
C SER A 527 -21.28 14.56 4.19
N SER A 528 -22.46 14.04 3.83
CA SER A 528 -23.74 14.66 4.18
C SER A 528 -24.42 13.86 5.28
N HIS A 529 -24.47 14.41 6.49
CA HIS A 529 -25.25 13.84 7.60
C HIS A 529 -26.77 13.83 7.35
N ARG A 530 -27.25 14.63 6.39
CA ARG A 530 -28.68 14.69 6.03
C ARG A 530 -29.07 13.54 5.10
N HIS A 531 -28.16 13.10 4.23
CA HIS A 531 -28.38 12.04 3.24
C HIS A 531 -27.68 10.72 3.60
N ASP A 532 -27.05 10.65 4.78
CA ASP A 532 -26.28 9.52 5.32
C ASP A 532 -25.31 8.90 4.30
N LEU A 533 -24.50 9.77 3.68
CA LEU A 533 -23.53 9.38 2.67
C LEU A 533 -22.20 10.12 2.76
N VAL A 534 -21.18 9.56 2.08
CA VAL A 534 -19.85 10.16 1.84
C VAL A 534 -19.51 10.09 0.36
N LEU A 535 -19.08 11.21 -0.21
CA LEU A 535 -18.48 11.28 -1.54
C LEU A 535 -16.98 11.04 -1.46
N CYS A 536 -16.46 10.18 -2.32
CA CYS A 536 -15.02 9.99 -2.53
C CYS A 536 -14.58 10.82 -3.75
N LEU A 537 -13.64 11.74 -3.56
CA LEU A 537 -13.33 12.81 -4.50
C LEU A 537 -11.90 12.71 -5.06
N SER A 538 -11.78 12.71 -6.37
CA SER A 538 -10.52 12.76 -7.11
C SER A 538 -10.22 14.16 -7.60
N TYR A 539 -8.99 14.66 -7.40
CA TYR A 539 -8.59 16.01 -7.81
C TYR A 539 -8.14 16.03 -9.27
N LEU A 540 -8.87 16.75 -10.13
CA LEU A 540 -8.58 16.87 -11.57
C LEU A 540 -7.36 17.79 -11.80
N ASN A 541 -6.16 17.27 -11.59
CA ASN A 541 -4.95 18.08 -11.50
C ASN A 541 -4.63 18.84 -12.82
N PRO A 542 -4.40 20.17 -12.78
CA PRO A 542 -3.97 20.94 -13.96
C PRO A 542 -2.64 20.51 -14.57
N GLY A 543 -1.85 19.68 -13.88
CA GLY A 543 -0.67 19.01 -14.41
C GLY A 543 -0.95 17.76 -15.25
N GLY A 544 -2.20 17.30 -15.38
CA GLY A 544 -2.61 16.07 -16.07
C GLY A 544 -2.72 14.84 -15.15
N ASP A 545 -3.30 13.75 -15.66
CA ASP A 545 -3.67 12.55 -14.88
C ASP A 545 -2.48 11.77 -14.32
N ALA A 546 -1.25 12.00 -14.81
CA ALA A 546 -0.04 11.47 -14.17
C ALA A 546 0.16 11.95 -12.72
N TYR A 547 -0.66 12.87 -12.21
CA TYR A 547 -0.81 13.16 -10.78
C TYR A 547 -1.26 11.93 -9.97
N HIS A 548 -2.07 11.04 -10.53
CA HIS A 548 -2.57 9.83 -9.87
C HIS A 548 -1.65 8.60 -10.05
N ALA A 549 -0.80 8.60 -11.08
CA ALA A 549 0.11 7.48 -11.40
C ALA A 549 0.92 6.95 -10.19
N GLY A 550 0.81 5.65 -9.95
CA GLY A 550 1.43 4.92 -8.85
C GLY A 550 2.86 4.42 -9.14
N GLN A 551 3.49 3.78 -8.15
CA GLN A 551 4.76 3.08 -8.38
C GLN A 551 4.55 1.91 -9.33
N GLY A 552 5.31 1.86 -10.41
CA GLY A 552 5.20 0.82 -11.43
C GLY A 552 4.67 1.32 -12.76
N ASP A 553 3.80 2.32 -12.73
CA ASP A 553 3.18 2.92 -13.91
C ASP A 553 4.19 3.67 -14.78
N CYS A 554 3.79 3.97 -16.01
CA CYS A 554 4.57 4.79 -16.92
C CYS A 554 3.82 6.09 -17.27
N VAL A 555 4.59 7.18 -17.37
CA VAL A 555 4.08 8.53 -17.57
C VAL A 555 4.93 9.28 -18.59
N TYR A 556 4.30 10.17 -19.35
CA TYR A 556 4.98 11.09 -20.25
C TYR A 556 4.47 12.52 -20.09
N GLY A 557 5.24 13.45 -20.61
CA GLY A 557 4.87 14.85 -20.79
C GLY A 557 6.06 15.64 -21.32
N PRO A 558 5.88 16.93 -21.64
CA PRO A 558 6.94 17.73 -22.23
C PRO A 558 7.98 18.15 -21.18
N ASN A 559 9.22 18.34 -21.64
CA ASN A 559 10.34 18.81 -20.83
C ASN A 559 10.22 20.31 -20.52
N GLY A 560 9.34 20.66 -19.58
CA GLY A 560 9.06 22.04 -19.18
C GLY A 560 7.63 22.23 -18.67
N SER A 561 6.95 23.26 -19.16
CA SER A 561 5.55 23.54 -18.85
C SER A 561 4.59 22.77 -19.76
N GLY A 562 3.83 21.85 -19.20
CA GLY A 562 2.74 21.16 -19.89
C GLY A 562 2.09 20.09 -19.02
N THR A 563 0.98 19.54 -19.51
CA THR A 563 0.30 18.38 -18.92
C THR A 563 1.12 17.11 -19.10
N TRP A 564 0.96 16.19 -18.16
CA TRP A 564 1.61 14.89 -18.11
C TRP A 564 0.54 13.81 -17.94
N TYR A 565 0.70 12.71 -18.66
CA TYR A 565 -0.30 11.68 -18.83
C TYR A 565 0.28 10.31 -18.49
N THR A 566 -0.58 9.42 -18.03
CA THR A 566 -0.29 8.01 -17.78
C THR A 566 -0.39 7.25 -19.10
N GLU A 567 0.66 6.51 -19.46
CA GLU A 567 0.84 5.89 -20.78
C GLU A 567 1.37 4.46 -20.65
N PRO A 568 1.18 3.60 -21.67
CA PRO A 568 1.87 2.31 -21.74
C PRO A 568 3.39 2.48 -21.62
N CYS A 569 4.07 1.55 -20.94
CA CYS A 569 5.52 1.60 -20.78
C CYS A 569 6.26 1.37 -22.11
N GLU A 570 6.78 2.45 -22.69
CA GLU A 570 7.39 2.47 -24.02
C GLU A 570 8.75 3.19 -24.02
N THR A 571 9.53 2.99 -25.09
CA THR A 571 10.86 3.62 -25.21
C THR A 571 10.74 5.13 -25.33
N GLY A 572 11.24 5.86 -24.33
CA GLY A 572 11.27 7.32 -24.30
C GLY A 572 10.32 7.99 -23.30
N ASN A 573 9.39 7.25 -22.69
CA ASN A 573 8.62 7.71 -21.54
C ASN A 573 9.24 7.25 -20.21
N PHE A 574 8.62 7.58 -19.08
CA PHE A 574 9.21 7.38 -17.76
C PHE A 574 8.44 6.36 -16.93
N LYS A 575 9.12 5.37 -16.35
CA LYS A 575 8.57 4.57 -15.26
C LYS A 575 8.61 5.34 -13.94
N VAL A 576 7.52 5.31 -13.19
CA VAL A 576 7.44 5.82 -11.82
C VAL A 576 8.12 4.84 -10.85
N LEU A 577 9.19 5.32 -10.21
CA LEU A 577 9.94 4.57 -9.19
C LEU A 577 9.27 4.67 -7.82
N ALA A 578 8.74 5.86 -7.48
CA ALA A 578 8.06 6.13 -6.22
C ALA A 578 7.18 7.37 -6.32
N VAL A 579 6.13 7.41 -5.49
CA VAL A 579 5.26 8.57 -5.27
C VAL A 579 5.44 9.06 -3.84
N TYR A 580 5.55 10.37 -3.65
CA TYR A 580 5.68 10.97 -2.33
C TYR A 580 4.82 12.21 -2.15
N GLN A 581 3.99 12.23 -1.11
CA GLN A 581 3.32 13.45 -0.64
C GLN A 581 4.33 14.53 -0.19
N GLY A 582 3.96 15.79 -0.39
CA GLY A 582 4.71 16.99 -0.07
C GLY A 582 5.82 17.34 -1.08
N ARG A 583 6.26 18.60 -1.07
CA ARG A 583 7.25 19.17 -2.01
C ARG A 583 8.73 18.85 -1.71
N ASN A 584 9.05 17.84 -0.90
CA ASN A 584 10.45 17.51 -0.60
C ASN A 584 11.12 16.69 -1.72
N LYS A 585 11.86 17.38 -2.57
CA LYS A 585 12.55 16.82 -3.74
C LYS A 585 13.63 15.77 -3.43
N SER A 586 14.33 15.88 -2.29
CA SER A 586 15.45 14.96 -1.99
C SER A 586 15.04 13.52 -1.67
N LYS A 587 13.73 13.25 -1.56
CA LYS A 587 13.19 11.89 -1.46
C LYS A 587 13.54 11.02 -2.69
N CYS A 588 13.82 11.64 -3.85
CA CYS A 588 14.19 10.90 -5.06
C CYS A 588 15.69 10.57 -5.17
N ASP A 589 16.57 11.31 -4.48
CA ASP A 589 18.03 11.30 -4.73
C ASP A 589 18.72 9.96 -4.46
N GLY A 590 18.06 9.04 -3.73
CA GLY A 590 18.58 7.71 -3.38
C GLY A 590 18.11 6.56 -4.29
N TRP A 591 17.20 6.80 -5.24
CA TRP A 591 16.60 5.73 -6.04
C TRP A 591 17.54 5.23 -7.15
N PRO A 592 17.75 3.90 -7.29
CA PRO A 592 18.43 3.33 -8.45
C PRO A 592 17.79 3.81 -9.76
N HIS A 593 18.64 4.17 -10.73
CA HIS A 593 18.22 4.60 -12.07
C HIS A 593 17.37 5.88 -12.15
N TYR A 594 17.15 6.60 -11.04
CA TYR A 594 16.51 7.91 -11.02
C TYR A 594 17.12 8.87 -12.07
N ASN A 595 16.25 9.51 -12.86
CA ASN A 595 16.62 10.43 -13.93
C ASN A 595 15.95 11.80 -13.80
N LEU A 596 14.70 11.85 -13.33
CA LEU A 596 13.88 13.07 -13.30
C LEU A 596 12.90 13.01 -12.12
N LEU A 597 12.54 14.15 -11.55
CA LEU A 597 11.37 14.27 -10.68
C LEU A 597 10.28 15.10 -11.33
N LYS A 598 9.02 14.70 -11.13
CA LYS A 598 7.84 15.46 -11.56
C LYS A 598 7.04 15.87 -10.32
N PRO A 599 7.11 17.15 -9.91
CA PRO A 599 6.23 17.67 -8.87
C PRO A 599 4.86 18.01 -9.47
N PHE A 600 3.82 17.77 -8.69
CA PHE A 600 2.47 18.29 -8.89
C PHE A 600 2.05 19.08 -7.64
N ASN A 601 1.36 20.19 -7.84
CA ASN A 601 0.71 20.90 -6.74
C ASN A 601 -0.72 20.37 -6.58
N GLY A 602 -1.20 20.24 -5.34
CA GLY A 602 -2.62 19.98 -5.07
C GLY A 602 -3.44 21.29 -5.04
N PRO A 603 -4.71 21.23 -4.58
CA PRO A 603 -5.46 22.42 -4.23
C PRO A 603 -4.74 23.23 -3.14
N SER A 604 -4.95 24.54 -3.14
CA SER A 604 -4.20 25.49 -2.30
C SER A 604 -4.57 25.36 -0.81
N GLY A 605 -3.83 24.52 -0.08
CA GLY A 605 -4.00 24.32 1.37
C GLY A 605 -4.51 22.93 1.76
N ALA A 606 -5.00 22.14 0.80
CA ALA A 606 -5.47 20.77 1.03
C ALA A 606 -4.34 19.81 1.47
N GLY A 607 -3.09 20.12 1.14
CA GLY A 607 -1.89 19.32 1.49
C GLY A 607 -1.54 18.23 0.49
N LEU A 608 -2.33 18.09 -0.59
CA LEU A 608 -2.26 17.02 -1.60
C LEU A 608 -1.10 17.16 -2.62
N ASP A 609 -0.18 18.11 -2.41
CA ASP A 609 1.07 18.23 -3.18
C ASP A 609 1.80 16.87 -3.23
N ARG A 610 2.37 16.51 -4.38
CA ARG A 610 3.11 15.25 -4.53
C ARG A 610 4.25 15.33 -5.54
N ILE A 611 5.17 14.37 -5.44
CA ILE A 611 6.33 14.22 -6.32
C ILE A 611 6.39 12.76 -6.79
N LEU A 612 6.46 12.58 -8.11
CA LEU A 612 6.93 11.34 -8.72
C LEU A 612 8.45 11.37 -8.83
N CYS A 613 9.10 10.26 -8.47
CA CYS A 613 10.50 9.97 -8.83
C CYS A 613 10.49 9.08 -10.07
N LEU A 614 11.20 9.48 -11.14
CA LEU A 614 11.05 8.90 -12.48
C LEU A 614 12.36 8.32 -13.03
N SER A 615 12.24 7.25 -13.81
CA SER A 615 13.33 6.59 -14.54
C SER A 615 12.97 6.51 -16.03
N MET A 616 13.91 6.85 -16.92
CA MET A 616 13.71 6.89 -18.37
C MET A 616 13.69 5.48 -18.96
N ASN A 617 12.59 5.08 -19.58
CA ASN A 617 12.48 3.82 -20.31
C ASN A 617 13.35 3.86 -21.57
N TYR A 618 14.61 3.51 -21.41
CA TYR A 618 15.58 3.35 -22.50
C TYR A 618 15.24 2.15 -23.40
N PRO A 619 15.73 2.10 -24.65
CA PRO A 619 15.44 1.00 -25.59
C PRO A 619 15.84 -0.39 -25.06
N ASP A 620 16.92 -0.45 -24.28
CA ASP A 620 17.43 -1.67 -23.66
C ASP A 620 18.32 -1.36 -22.43
N ALA A 621 18.95 -2.40 -21.87
CA ALA A 621 19.73 -2.28 -20.64
C ALA A 621 21.00 -1.43 -20.77
N MET A 622 21.48 -1.14 -21.98
CA MET A 622 22.60 -0.22 -22.20
C MET A 622 22.27 1.19 -21.71
N GLY A 623 20.99 1.57 -21.75
CA GLY A 623 20.49 2.83 -21.20
C GLY A 623 20.88 3.09 -19.75
N TYR A 624 20.96 2.04 -18.93
CA TYR A 624 21.35 2.13 -17.53
C TYR A 624 22.77 1.64 -17.24
N ALA A 625 23.41 0.96 -18.21
CA ALA A 625 24.63 0.19 -17.97
C ALA A 625 25.84 1.04 -17.54
N GLN A 626 26.59 0.49 -16.58
CA GLN A 626 27.78 1.10 -15.99
C GLN A 626 29.08 0.53 -16.56
N VAL A 627 30.18 1.25 -16.41
CA VAL A 627 31.50 0.78 -16.87
C VAL A 627 31.91 -0.49 -16.13
N ARG A 628 32.43 -1.48 -16.87
CA ARG A 628 32.68 -2.89 -16.47
C ARG A 628 31.45 -3.79 -16.36
N GLN A 629 30.24 -3.31 -16.60
CA GLN A 629 29.06 -4.18 -16.65
C GLN A 629 29.11 -5.10 -17.88
N CYS A 630 28.80 -6.38 -17.67
CA CYS A 630 28.64 -7.37 -18.74
C CYS A 630 27.19 -7.36 -19.25
N LEU A 631 27.00 -7.46 -20.56
CA LEU A 631 25.69 -7.56 -21.21
C LEU A 631 25.71 -8.61 -22.32
N LEU A 632 24.54 -9.17 -22.63
CA LEU A 632 24.33 -9.94 -23.85
C LEU A 632 23.91 -8.98 -24.97
N LYS A 633 24.80 -8.76 -25.94
CA LYS A 633 24.46 -8.13 -27.20
C LYS A 633 23.86 -9.16 -28.16
N SER A 634 22.66 -8.87 -28.64
CA SER A 634 22.00 -9.54 -29.77
C SER A 634 22.03 -8.65 -31.02
N GLY A 635 21.62 -9.20 -32.17
CA GLY A 635 21.48 -8.48 -33.44
C GLY A 635 22.76 -7.83 -33.99
N SER A 636 22.60 -7.00 -35.01
CA SER A 636 23.69 -6.32 -35.73
C SER A 636 23.23 -4.98 -36.30
N GLY A 637 24.17 -4.05 -36.55
CA GLY A 637 23.85 -2.72 -37.06
C GLY A 637 22.94 -1.92 -36.12
N SER A 638 21.89 -1.30 -36.67
CA SER A 638 20.81 -0.62 -35.95
C SER A 638 20.02 -1.56 -35.03
N ASP A 639 19.91 -2.83 -35.40
CA ASP A 639 18.98 -3.79 -34.81
C ASP A 639 19.63 -4.52 -33.63
N ALA A 640 20.61 -3.86 -33.02
CA ALA A 640 21.45 -4.35 -31.94
C ALA A 640 20.83 -4.05 -30.57
N THR A 641 20.31 -5.08 -29.90
CA THR A 641 19.77 -4.97 -28.54
C THR A 641 20.75 -5.51 -27.50
N PHE A 642 20.73 -4.92 -26.30
CA PHE A 642 21.62 -5.26 -25.19
C PHE A 642 20.83 -5.64 -23.93
N THR A 643 20.85 -6.92 -23.55
CA THR A 643 20.15 -7.44 -22.37
C THR A 643 21.11 -7.59 -21.19
N ASN A 644 20.71 -7.11 -20.01
CA ASN A 644 21.41 -7.46 -18.77
C ASN A 644 20.99 -8.87 -18.33
N THR A 645 21.88 -9.85 -18.48
CA THR A 645 21.65 -11.25 -18.11
C THR A 645 22.07 -11.58 -16.67
N GLY A 646 22.43 -10.57 -15.88
CA GLY A 646 22.89 -10.72 -14.50
C GLY A 646 24.26 -11.41 -14.34
N SER A 647 24.92 -11.80 -15.44
CA SER A 647 26.18 -12.53 -15.36
C SER A 647 27.08 -12.31 -16.56
N CYS A 648 28.38 -12.20 -16.29
CA CYS A 648 29.41 -12.25 -17.32
C CYS A 648 29.54 -13.63 -18.00
N ALA A 649 29.02 -14.71 -17.42
CA ALA A 649 29.06 -16.04 -18.07
C ALA A 649 28.09 -16.12 -19.28
N SER A 650 26.99 -15.38 -19.22
CA SER A 650 25.93 -15.30 -20.24
C SER A 650 25.94 -13.97 -21.01
N SER A 651 27.11 -13.35 -21.15
CA SER A 651 27.31 -12.02 -21.75
C SER A 651 28.52 -11.97 -22.68
N ASN A 652 28.29 -11.62 -23.95
CA ASN A 652 29.31 -11.53 -24.99
C ASN A 652 29.97 -10.14 -25.10
N VAL A 653 29.50 -9.13 -24.37
CA VAL A 653 30.14 -7.80 -24.31
C VAL A 653 30.35 -7.29 -22.87
N VAL A 654 31.33 -6.41 -22.69
CA VAL A 654 31.55 -5.61 -21.47
C VAL A 654 31.58 -4.12 -21.83
N VAL A 655 30.91 -3.29 -21.03
CA VAL A 655 30.97 -1.83 -21.17
C VAL A 655 32.35 -1.31 -20.81
N SER A 656 33.04 -0.67 -21.74
CA SER A 656 34.39 -0.11 -21.57
C SER A 656 34.39 1.38 -21.23
N GLY A 657 33.32 2.12 -21.55
CA GLY A 657 33.19 3.56 -21.28
C GLY A 657 31.77 4.07 -21.50
N ARG A 658 31.40 5.18 -20.85
CA ARG A 658 30.09 5.83 -20.99
C ARG A 658 30.22 7.35 -20.98
N THR A 659 29.41 8.03 -21.79
CA THR A 659 29.26 9.49 -21.79
C THR A 659 27.80 9.88 -22.03
N GLY A 660 27.35 11.01 -21.48
CA GLY A 660 26.01 11.57 -21.73
C GLY A 660 25.87 12.30 -23.09
N ARG A 661 26.90 12.26 -23.93
CA ARG A 661 26.86 12.86 -25.27
C ARG A 661 26.30 11.85 -26.28
N TYR A 662 25.28 12.25 -27.03
CA TYR A 662 24.76 11.51 -28.19
C TYR A 662 25.78 11.44 -29.34
N GLU A 663 25.79 10.35 -30.11
CA GLU A 663 26.66 10.10 -31.29
C GLU A 663 28.17 10.35 -31.06
N ALA A 664 28.65 10.18 -29.83
CA ALA A 664 30.03 10.47 -29.44
C ALA A 664 31.01 9.32 -29.79
N ALA A 665 30.94 8.78 -31.00
CA ALA A 665 31.71 7.61 -31.44
C ALA A 665 33.22 7.71 -31.16
N SER A 666 33.80 8.90 -31.35
CA SER A 666 35.24 9.16 -31.11
C SER A 666 35.68 9.02 -29.65
N PHE A 667 34.77 9.06 -28.68
CA PHE A 667 35.06 8.76 -27.27
C PHE A 667 35.36 7.27 -27.03
N CYS A 668 34.87 6.37 -27.91
CA CYS A 668 35.10 4.93 -27.81
C CYS A 668 36.39 4.46 -28.52
N GLY A 669 36.96 5.29 -29.41
CA GLY A 669 38.18 4.96 -30.13
C GLY A 669 38.01 3.73 -31.04
N ASN A 670 38.62 2.61 -30.64
CA ASN A 670 38.54 1.33 -31.37
C ASN A 670 37.49 0.36 -30.79
N ASP A 671 36.82 0.74 -29.70
CA ASP A 671 35.76 -0.09 -29.09
C ASP A 671 34.46 0.00 -29.89
N GLY A 672 33.63 -1.04 -29.81
CA GLY A 672 32.25 -0.98 -30.32
C GLY A 672 31.46 0.07 -29.55
N TRP A 673 30.43 0.65 -30.15
CA TRP A 673 29.62 1.67 -29.49
C TRP A 673 28.14 1.59 -29.89
N THR A 674 27.30 2.19 -29.06
CA THR A 674 25.88 2.45 -29.33
C THR A 674 25.45 3.76 -28.65
N THR A 675 24.38 4.37 -29.13
CA THR A 675 23.89 5.67 -28.67
C THR A 675 22.37 5.72 -28.72
N TRP A 676 21.77 6.50 -27.82
CA TRP A 676 20.35 6.86 -27.89
C TRP A 676 20.13 8.25 -27.29
N ARG A 677 19.04 8.90 -27.70
CA ARG A 677 18.62 10.23 -27.24
C ARG A 677 17.10 10.36 -27.35
N SER A 678 16.43 10.74 -26.26
CA SER A 678 15.05 11.22 -26.32
C SER A 678 15.00 12.54 -27.10
N ARG A 679 13.95 12.72 -27.89
CA ARG A 679 13.70 13.96 -28.66
C ARG A 679 13.47 15.17 -27.75
N GLU A 680 12.82 14.97 -26.60
CA GLU A 680 12.46 16.02 -25.65
C GLU A 680 13.35 16.05 -24.40
N TYR A 681 14.03 14.94 -24.09
CA TYR A 681 15.00 14.83 -23.00
C TYR A 681 16.42 14.55 -23.52
N PRO A 682 17.02 15.46 -24.31
CA PRO A 682 18.34 15.26 -24.91
C PRO A 682 19.49 15.19 -23.89
N GLU A 683 19.28 15.68 -22.67
CA GLU A 683 20.18 15.56 -21.52
C GLU A 683 20.25 14.14 -20.94
N LEU A 684 19.24 13.30 -21.19
CA LEU A 684 19.21 11.89 -20.79
C LEU A 684 19.80 10.96 -21.88
N ALA A 685 20.39 11.53 -22.94
CA ALA A 685 21.09 10.80 -23.99
C ALA A 685 22.35 10.07 -23.48
N TYR A 686 22.82 9.11 -24.26
CA TYR A 686 24.10 8.45 -24.01
C TYR A 686 24.85 8.08 -25.28
N THR A 687 26.17 7.94 -25.16
CA THR A 687 26.97 7.00 -25.96
C THR A 687 27.68 6.07 -25.00
N VAL A 688 27.58 4.76 -25.25
CA VAL A 688 28.23 3.73 -24.44
C VAL A 688 29.12 2.88 -25.33
N CYS A 689 30.36 2.69 -24.88
CA CYS A 689 31.40 1.91 -25.52
C CYS A 689 31.42 0.50 -24.94
N TYR A 690 31.64 -0.52 -25.77
CA TYR A 690 31.71 -1.90 -25.38
C TYR A 690 32.80 -2.68 -26.12
N ARG A 691 33.34 -3.70 -25.45
CA ARG A 691 34.25 -4.70 -26.03
C ARG A 691 33.58 -6.05 -26.05
N TRP A 692 33.85 -6.82 -27.09
CA TRP A 692 33.58 -8.26 -27.10
C TRP A 692 34.41 -8.97 -26.02
N ARG A 693 33.92 -10.13 -25.56
CA ARG A 693 34.48 -10.93 -24.47
C ARG A 693 34.79 -12.35 -24.91
#